data_AF-L9KID4-F1
#
_entry.id   AF-L9KID4-F1
#
_cell.length_a   1.000
_cell.length_b   1.000
_cell.length_c   1.000
_cell.angle_alpha   90.00
_cell.angle_beta   90.00
_cell.angle_gamma   90.00
#
_symmetry.space_group_name_H-M   'P 1'
#
loop_
_entity.id
_entity.type
_entity.pdbx_description
1 polymer ?
#
loop_
_entity_poly.entity_id
_entity_poly.type
_entity_poly.pdbx_seq_one_letter_code
_entity_poly.pdbx_strand_id
1 'polypeptide(L)'
;MLGARAWLGRVLLLPHACRGSSSRDKDRSATVSSSVSMPAGGKGSRPSGPQSAPQRVPNRLISEKSPYLLQHAYNPVDWYPWGQEAFDKARKENKPIFLSVGCATCHWCHMMEEESFQNEEIGRLLSEEFVSVKVDREERPDVDKVYMTFVQATSSGGGWPMNVWLTPDLQPFVGGTYFPPEDGLTRVGFRTVLLRIRDQWKQNKNTLLENSERVTTALLARSEISMGDRQLPPSAATMNSRCFQQLDEGYDEEYGGFAEAPKFPTPVILSFLFSYWLGHRLTQDGSRAQQMALHTLKMMANGGIRDHVGQASCTAWPEAPHHPDPPPLSLMLSVSTVILSFLFSYWLGHRLTQDGSRAQQMALHTLKMMANGGIRDHVGQWHVPHFEKMLYDQAQLAVAYSQAFQAAPVTSIYSLLSAPQISGDEFYSDVAKGILQYVSRSLSHRSGGFYSAEDADSPPERGLRPKEGAFYVWTVKEVLQQLPEPVLGATEPLTSGQLLMKHYGLTEPGNISPNQDPKGELQGQNVLTVRYSLELTAARFGLDVDAVRTLLNTGLEKLFQARKHRPKPHLDSKMLAAWNGLMVSGYAVTGAVLGVDRLITYATNGAKFLKRHMFDVASGRLMRTCYAGSGGTVEHSNPPCWGFLEDYAFVVRGLLDLYEASQESAWLEWALRLQDTQDKLFWDSQGGGYFCSEAELGAGLPLRLKDDQDGAEPSANSVSAHNLLRLHGFTGHKDWMDKCVCLLTAFSERMRRVPVALPEMVRALSAHQQTLKQIVICGDPQAKDTKALLQCVHSIYVPNKVLILADGDPSSFLSRQLPFLSTLRRLEDRATAYVCENQACSMPITEPSELRKLLHQ
;
A
#
# COMPACT_ATOMS: atom_id res chain seq x y z
N MET A 1 -5.74 25.53 17.67
CA MET A 1 -5.28 24.14 17.88
C MET A 1 -5.07 23.76 19.34
N LEU A 2 -4.40 24.58 20.16
CA LEU A 2 -4.20 24.30 21.60
C LEU A 2 -5.52 24.07 22.37
N GLY A 3 -6.60 24.80 22.03
CA GLY A 3 -7.92 24.61 22.66
C GLY A 3 -8.60 23.26 22.35
N ALA A 4 -8.47 22.75 21.12
CA ALA A 4 -9.05 21.45 20.74
C ALA A 4 -8.26 20.28 21.34
N ARG A 5 -6.92 20.36 21.37
CA ARG A 5 -6.06 19.38 22.06
C ARG A 5 -6.28 19.36 23.57
N ALA A 6 -6.40 20.53 24.21
CA ALA A 6 -6.74 20.62 25.63
C ALA A 6 -8.15 20.06 25.92
N TRP A 7 -9.07 20.16 24.97
CA TRP A 7 -10.43 19.65 25.09
C TRP A 7 -10.51 18.12 24.86
N LEU A 8 -9.85 17.57 23.82
CA LEU A 8 -9.64 16.12 23.67
C LEU A 8 -8.97 15.52 24.90
N GLY A 9 -7.98 16.22 25.48
CA GLY A 9 -7.41 15.87 26.77
C GLY A 9 -8.46 15.81 27.89
N ARG A 10 -9.39 16.77 27.98
CA ARG A 10 -10.48 16.71 28.99
C ARG A 10 -11.51 15.61 28.73
N VAL A 11 -11.75 15.23 27.48
CA VAL A 11 -12.67 14.13 27.09
C VAL A 11 -12.01 12.76 27.26
N LEU A 12 -10.69 12.64 27.10
CA LEU A 12 -9.94 11.37 27.09
C LEU A 12 -9.09 11.11 28.34
N LEU A 13 -8.94 12.07 29.26
CA LEU A 13 -8.22 11.84 30.52
C LEU A 13 -9.15 11.23 31.59
N LEU A 14 -8.63 10.23 32.30
CA LEU A 14 -9.17 9.76 33.58
C LEU A 14 -8.79 10.80 34.67
N PRO A 15 -9.69 11.15 35.61
CA PRO A 15 -9.29 11.98 36.74
C PRO A 15 -8.24 11.21 37.56
N HIS A 16 -7.03 11.78 37.66
CA HIS A 16 -6.04 11.34 38.63
C HIS A 16 -6.63 11.49 40.03
N ALA A 17 -6.95 10.38 40.68
CA ALA A 17 -7.25 10.37 42.10
C ALA A 17 -6.01 10.85 42.86
N CYS A 18 -6.11 12.04 43.45
CA CYS A 18 -5.14 12.59 44.37
C CYS A 18 -4.85 11.57 45.48
N ARG A 19 -3.57 11.17 45.61
CA ARG A 19 -3.07 10.45 46.78
C ARG A 19 -3.20 11.36 48.01
N GLY A 20 -4.20 11.09 48.84
CA GLY A 20 -4.30 11.58 50.20
C GLY A 20 -3.58 10.63 51.16
N SER A 21 -2.63 11.17 51.90
CA SER A 21 -1.91 10.53 53.01
C SER A 21 -2.80 10.28 54.22
N SER A 22 -2.74 9.11 54.85
CA SER A 22 -2.68 8.98 56.32
C SER A 22 -2.36 7.55 56.77
N SER A 23 -1.26 7.45 57.51
CA SER A 23 -0.94 6.59 58.66
C SER A 23 -1.55 5.19 58.82
N ARG A 24 -0.62 4.25 59.00
CA ARG A 24 -0.73 2.97 59.72
C ARG A 24 -1.61 3.06 60.97
N ASP A 25 -2.49 2.08 61.16
CA ASP A 25 -2.56 1.41 62.46
C ASP A 25 -3.00 -0.05 62.37
N LYS A 26 -2.58 -0.81 63.37
CA LYS A 26 -2.56 -2.26 63.49
C LYS A 26 -3.94 -2.89 63.80
N ASP A 27 -3.94 -4.21 63.62
CA ASP A 27 -4.56 -5.24 64.46
C ASP A 27 -5.86 -5.94 64.02
N ARG A 28 -5.73 -7.27 64.08
CA ARG A 28 -6.70 -8.33 64.42
C ARG A 28 -7.43 -9.11 63.31
N SER A 29 -6.94 -10.34 63.19
CA SER A 29 -7.64 -11.58 62.85
C SER A 29 -9.01 -11.74 63.52
N ALA A 30 -9.98 -12.25 62.77
CA ALA A 30 -10.99 -13.18 63.28
C ALA A 30 -11.61 -14.00 62.15
N THR A 31 -11.29 -15.30 62.17
CA THR A 31 -12.00 -16.41 61.53
C THR A 31 -13.41 -16.54 62.10
N VAL A 32 -14.44 -16.74 61.27
CA VAL A 32 -15.66 -17.47 61.63
C VAL A 32 -16.12 -18.31 60.45
N SER A 33 -16.33 -19.60 60.72
CA SER A 33 -16.81 -20.64 59.79
C SER A 33 -18.33 -20.86 59.91
N SER A 34 -18.85 -21.71 59.01
CA SER A 34 -20.11 -22.50 59.09
C SER A 34 -21.40 -21.77 58.65
N SER A 35 -22.41 -22.35 57.99
CA SER A 35 -22.64 -23.70 57.40
C SER A 35 -24.10 -23.78 56.88
N VAL A 36 -24.37 -24.66 55.90
CA VAL A 36 -25.68 -25.32 55.53
C VAL A 36 -26.74 -24.37 54.88
N SER A 37 -27.53 -24.69 53.83
CA SER A 37 -28.29 -25.90 53.47
C SER A 37 -28.68 -25.93 51.98
N MET A 38 -28.69 -27.12 51.38
CA MET A 38 -29.44 -27.43 50.15
C MET A 38 -30.89 -27.84 50.49
N PRO A 39 -31.85 -27.62 49.57
CA PRO A 39 -32.96 -28.56 49.39
C PRO A 39 -32.98 -29.16 47.98
N ALA A 40 -33.32 -30.45 47.95
CA ALA A 40 -33.42 -31.29 46.78
C ALA A 40 -34.79 -31.20 46.09
N GLY A 41 -34.80 -31.47 44.77
CA GLY A 41 -35.84 -32.31 44.14
C GLY A 41 -36.99 -31.58 43.44
N GLY A 42 -36.87 -31.41 42.12
CA GLY A 42 -38.00 -31.15 41.22
C GLY A 42 -37.73 -31.73 39.84
N LYS A 43 -38.35 -32.89 39.53
CA LYS A 43 -38.39 -33.45 38.17
C LYS A 43 -39.24 -32.54 37.27
N GLY A 44 -38.62 -31.96 36.24
CA GLY A 44 -39.29 -31.20 35.19
C GLY A 44 -38.66 -31.50 33.83
N SER A 45 -39.50 -31.95 32.91
CA SER A 45 -39.22 -32.34 31.52
C SER A 45 -38.31 -31.37 30.75
N ARG A 46 -37.29 -31.90 30.07
CA ARG A 46 -36.53 -31.20 29.02
C ARG A 46 -37.44 -30.91 27.81
N PRO A 47 -37.57 -29.67 27.31
CA PRO A 47 -37.90 -29.45 25.93
C PRO A 47 -36.61 -29.57 25.11
N SER A 48 -36.47 -30.69 24.41
CA SER A 48 -35.52 -30.85 23.30
C SER A 48 -36.06 -30.11 22.08
N GLY A 49 -35.52 -28.94 21.81
CA GLY A 49 -35.67 -28.22 20.54
C GLY A 49 -34.43 -27.33 20.36
N PRO A 50 -33.90 -27.17 19.13
CA PRO A 50 -32.86 -26.19 18.90
C PRO A 50 -33.44 -24.81 19.24
N GLN A 51 -32.88 -24.13 20.24
CA GLN A 51 -33.15 -22.71 20.43
C GLN A 51 -32.70 -22.03 19.14
N SER A 52 -33.66 -21.59 18.33
CA SER A 52 -33.40 -20.71 17.20
C SER A 52 -32.65 -19.50 17.72
N ALA A 53 -31.46 -19.22 17.17
CA ALA A 53 -30.78 -17.96 17.42
C ALA A 53 -31.78 -16.81 17.21
N PRO A 54 -31.80 -15.77 18.07
CA PRO A 54 -32.72 -14.65 17.91
C PRO A 54 -32.58 -14.09 16.49
N GLN A 55 -33.71 -13.96 15.81
CA GLN A 55 -33.79 -13.51 14.42
C GLN A 55 -33.28 -12.05 14.37
N ARG A 56 -32.02 -11.84 13.94
CA ARG A 56 -31.41 -10.51 13.88
C ARG A 56 -32.12 -9.68 12.82
N VAL A 57 -32.64 -8.51 13.21
CA VAL A 57 -33.30 -7.57 12.31
C VAL A 57 -32.22 -6.77 11.57
N PRO A 58 -32.24 -6.72 10.23
CA PRO A 58 -31.28 -5.92 9.49
C PRO A 58 -31.57 -4.42 9.61
N ASN A 59 -30.51 -3.61 9.66
CA ASN A 59 -30.57 -2.16 9.47
C ASN A 59 -30.50 -1.81 7.96
N ARG A 60 -30.37 -0.51 7.64
CA ARG A 60 -30.42 0.00 6.26
C ARG A 60 -29.28 -0.50 5.37
N LEU A 61 -28.13 -0.86 5.95
CA LEU A 61 -26.96 -1.31 5.18
C LEU A 61 -27.19 -2.62 4.42
N ILE A 62 -28.27 -3.36 4.71
CA ILE A 62 -28.64 -4.57 3.96
C ILE A 62 -28.89 -4.32 2.46
N SER A 63 -29.14 -3.07 2.08
CA SER A 63 -29.35 -2.65 0.67
C SER A 63 -28.07 -2.21 -0.03
N GLU A 64 -26.96 -2.12 0.69
CA GLU A 64 -25.66 -1.73 0.12
C GLU A 64 -25.02 -2.88 -0.65
N LYS A 65 -24.02 -2.54 -1.49
CA LYS A 65 -23.25 -3.53 -2.25
C LYS A 65 -21.84 -3.76 -1.69
N SER A 66 -21.29 -2.78 -0.97
CA SER A 66 -20.01 -2.91 -0.27
C SER A 66 -20.02 -4.14 0.65
N PRO A 67 -19.06 -5.08 0.50
CA PRO A 67 -18.88 -6.16 1.47
C PRO A 67 -18.66 -5.64 2.90
N TYR A 68 -17.94 -4.52 3.06
CA TYR A 68 -17.71 -3.87 4.35
C TYR A 68 -19.02 -3.39 4.97
N LEU A 69 -19.86 -2.67 4.22
CA LEU A 69 -21.14 -2.16 4.77
C LEU A 69 -22.11 -3.31 5.09
N LEU A 70 -22.17 -4.32 4.22
CA LEU A 70 -23.02 -5.49 4.42
C LEU A 70 -22.65 -6.30 5.66
N GLN A 71 -21.35 -6.35 6.02
CA GLN A 71 -20.89 -6.96 7.29
C GLN A 71 -21.59 -6.34 8.50
N HIS A 72 -21.94 -5.06 8.45
CA HIS A 72 -22.56 -4.33 9.55
C HIS A 72 -24.10 -4.32 9.53
N ALA A 73 -24.72 -4.95 8.53
CA ALA A 73 -26.17 -4.88 8.32
C ALA A 73 -27.00 -5.47 9.47
N TYR A 74 -26.41 -6.33 10.32
CA TYR A 74 -27.09 -6.99 11.44
C TYR A 74 -26.52 -6.60 12.81
N ASN A 75 -25.69 -5.56 12.89
CA ASN A 75 -25.29 -5.01 14.19
C ASN A 75 -26.51 -4.40 14.92
N PRO A 76 -26.51 -4.38 16.27
CA PRO A 76 -27.51 -3.68 17.08
C PRO A 76 -27.53 -2.15 16.89
N VAL A 77 -26.56 -1.59 16.16
CA VAL A 77 -26.53 -0.17 15.78
C VAL A 77 -27.47 0.08 14.59
N ASP A 78 -28.34 1.11 14.67
CA ASP A 78 -29.14 1.61 13.54
C ASP A 78 -28.26 2.38 12.55
N TRP A 79 -27.50 1.64 11.74
CA TRP A 79 -26.60 2.22 10.75
C TRP A 79 -27.33 2.80 9.55
N TYR A 80 -26.85 3.96 9.09
CA TYR A 80 -27.20 4.59 7.82
C TYR A 80 -25.98 4.55 6.89
N PRO A 81 -26.18 4.36 5.58
CA PRO A 81 -25.15 4.71 4.60
C PRO A 81 -24.95 6.24 4.59
N TRP A 82 -23.81 6.68 4.07
CA TRP A 82 -23.56 8.12 3.88
C TRP A 82 -24.53 8.69 2.85
N GLY A 83 -25.45 9.56 3.30
CA GLY A 83 -26.43 10.17 2.40
C GLY A 83 -27.42 11.09 3.09
N GLN A 84 -28.25 11.70 2.26
CA GLN A 84 -29.18 12.77 2.66
C GLN A 84 -30.18 12.32 3.73
N GLU A 85 -30.63 11.06 3.71
CA GLU A 85 -31.53 10.51 4.73
C GLU A 85 -30.96 10.65 6.14
N ALA A 86 -29.68 10.28 6.33
CA ALA A 86 -29.01 10.40 7.62
C ALA A 86 -28.87 11.86 8.04
N PHE A 87 -28.51 12.74 7.10
CA PHE A 87 -28.27 14.16 7.38
C PHE A 87 -29.56 14.90 7.73
N ASP A 88 -30.65 14.61 7.02
CA ASP A 88 -31.97 15.18 7.30
C ASP A 88 -32.50 14.69 8.64
N LYS A 89 -32.29 13.41 8.97
CA LYS A 89 -32.62 12.88 10.29
C LYS A 89 -31.83 13.60 11.39
N ALA A 90 -30.51 13.77 11.22
CA ALA A 90 -29.66 14.45 12.19
C ALA A 90 -30.12 15.90 12.43
N ARG A 91 -30.47 16.63 11.36
CA ARG A 91 -31.03 17.98 11.46
C ARG A 91 -32.38 18.00 12.15
N LYS A 92 -33.31 17.13 11.73
CA LYS A 92 -34.67 17.06 12.26
C LYS A 92 -34.70 16.69 13.75
N GLU A 93 -33.87 15.74 14.17
CA GLU A 93 -33.80 15.28 15.56
C GLU A 93 -32.81 16.10 16.40
N ASN A 94 -32.05 17.02 15.79
CA ASN A 94 -30.99 17.80 16.43
C ASN A 94 -29.97 16.90 17.18
N LYS A 95 -29.59 15.80 16.54
CA LYS A 95 -28.63 14.83 17.06
C LYS A 95 -27.28 14.95 16.34
N PRO A 96 -26.15 14.74 17.05
CA PRO A 96 -24.86 14.61 16.39
C PRO A 96 -24.82 13.35 15.53
N ILE A 97 -24.04 13.41 14.46
CA ILE A 97 -23.76 12.25 13.60
C ILE A 97 -22.53 11.53 14.18
N PHE A 98 -22.64 10.23 14.36
CA PHE A 98 -21.48 9.36 14.60
C PHE A 98 -21.05 8.75 13.26
N LEU A 99 -19.94 9.21 12.71
CA LEU A 99 -19.35 8.70 11.49
C LEU A 99 -18.28 7.65 11.82
N SER A 100 -18.46 6.43 11.31
CA SER A 100 -17.46 5.37 11.37
C SER A 100 -17.03 4.96 9.96
N VAL A 101 -15.72 5.08 9.67
CA VAL A 101 -15.13 4.81 8.35
C VAL A 101 -14.11 3.67 8.48
N GLY A 102 -14.12 2.73 7.53
CA GLY A 102 -13.16 1.63 7.44
C GLY A 102 -13.20 0.92 6.08
N CYS A 103 -12.57 -0.25 5.98
CA CYS A 103 -12.60 -1.10 4.79
C CYS A 103 -12.74 -2.58 5.18
N ALA A 104 -13.07 -3.42 4.19
CA ALA A 104 -13.37 -4.83 4.36
C ALA A 104 -12.16 -5.70 4.76
N THR A 105 -10.93 -5.22 4.56
CA THR A 105 -9.71 -5.97 4.88
C THR A 105 -9.07 -5.53 6.19
N CYS A 106 -9.53 -4.43 6.79
CA CYS A 106 -8.90 -3.83 7.97
C CYS A 106 -9.15 -4.65 9.24
N HIS A 107 -8.11 -5.28 9.77
CA HIS A 107 -8.16 -6.07 11.01
C HIS A 107 -8.72 -5.30 12.22
N TRP A 108 -8.25 -4.07 12.48
CA TRP A 108 -8.77 -3.25 13.59
C TRP A 108 -10.24 -2.87 13.42
N CYS A 109 -10.74 -2.82 12.19
CA CYS A 109 -12.13 -2.55 11.87
C CYS A 109 -13.01 -3.75 12.24
N HIS A 110 -12.54 -4.98 11.98
CA HIS A 110 -13.19 -6.21 12.43
C HIS A 110 -13.17 -6.34 13.95
N MET A 111 -12.05 -6.01 14.60
CA MET A 111 -12.00 -6.02 16.07
C MET A 111 -13.00 -5.03 16.69
N MET A 112 -13.10 -3.80 16.17
CA MET A 112 -14.07 -2.85 16.69
C MET A 112 -15.53 -3.27 16.40
N GLU A 113 -15.76 -3.95 15.27
CA GLU A 113 -17.05 -4.56 14.96
C GLU A 113 -17.46 -5.59 16.01
N GLU A 114 -16.59 -6.56 16.28
CA GLU A 114 -16.84 -7.67 17.20
C GLU A 114 -16.93 -7.19 18.66
N GLU A 115 -15.99 -6.36 19.10
CA GLU A 115 -15.90 -5.95 20.51
C GLU A 115 -16.92 -4.84 20.87
N SER A 116 -17.19 -3.91 19.95
CA SER A 116 -17.97 -2.70 20.23
C SER A 116 -19.28 -2.62 19.48
N PHE A 117 -19.31 -2.82 18.15
CA PHE A 117 -20.54 -2.62 17.37
C PHE A 117 -21.54 -3.77 17.50
N GLN A 118 -21.10 -4.98 17.87
CA GLN A 118 -21.99 -6.09 18.24
C GLN A 118 -22.50 -6.05 19.69
N ASN A 119 -21.94 -5.18 20.54
CA ASN A 119 -22.39 -5.05 21.92
C ASN A 119 -23.75 -4.33 21.97
N GLU A 120 -24.76 -4.99 22.52
CA GLU A 120 -26.14 -4.48 22.61
C GLU A 120 -26.26 -3.14 23.35
N GLU A 121 -25.49 -2.93 24.43
CA GLU A 121 -25.56 -1.68 25.18
C GLU A 121 -24.95 -0.51 24.38
N ILE A 122 -23.80 -0.73 23.76
CA ILE A 122 -23.14 0.25 22.88
C ILE A 122 -24.01 0.53 21.66
N GLY A 123 -24.56 -0.51 21.04
CA GLY A 123 -25.48 -0.41 19.91
C GLY A 123 -26.72 0.42 20.23
N ARG A 124 -27.32 0.20 21.40
CA ARG A 124 -28.45 1.00 21.89
C ARG A 124 -28.06 2.46 22.12
N LEU A 125 -26.92 2.72 22.77
CA LEU A 125 -26.44 4.10 22.99
C LEU A 125 -26.20 4.84 21.66
N LEU A 126 -25.58 4.17 20.69
CA LEU A 126 -25.34 4.73 19.36
C LEU A 126 -26.64 5.03 18.60
N SER A 127 -27.64 4.16 18.71
CA SER A 127 -28.92 4.30 18.00
C SER A 127 -29.84 5.34 18.64
N GLU A 128 -29.82 5.48 19.97
CA GLU A 128 -30.68 6.43 20.69
C GLU A 128 -30.13 7.86 20.65
N GLU A 129 -28.82 8.04 20.86
CA GLU A 129 -28.22 9.36 21.11
C GLU A 129 -27.58 9.98 19.86
N PHE A 130 -27.30 9.19 18.82
CA PHE A 130 -26.60 9.64 17.62
C PHE A 130 -27.35 9.21 16.34
N VAL A 131 -27.07 9.88 15.23
CA VAL A 131 -27.34 9.31 13.90
C VAL A 131 -26.06 8.61 13.44
N SER A 132 -26.07 7.28 13.47
CA SER A 132 -24.88 6.47 13.20
C SER A 132 -24.72 6.20 11.70
N VAL A 133 -23.63 6.67 11.12
CA VAL A 133 -23.32 6.56 9.68
C VAL A 133 -22.09 5.69 9.49
N LYS A 134 -22.20 4.70 8.59
CA LYS A 134 -21.11 3.79 8.24
C LYS A 134 -20.64 4.06 6.82
N VAL A 135 -19.32 4.10 6.62
CA VAL A 135 -18.70 4.41 5.33
C VAL A 135 -17.57 3.44 5.01
N ASP A 136 -17.61 2.91 3.80
CA ASP A 136 -16.47 2.24 3.19
C ASP A 136 -15.53 3.29 2.58
N ARG A 137 -14.31 3.39 3.09
CA ARG A 137 -13.31 4.38 2.61
C ARG A 137 -12.99 4.16 1.13
N GLU A 138 -13.07 2.92 0.67
CA GLU A 138 -12.75 2.59 -0.72
C GLU A 138 -13.86 3.04 -1.66
N GLU A 139 -15.09 3.22 -1.20
CA GLU A 139 -16.19 3.77 -2.00
C GLU A 139 -16.27 5.28 -1.89
N ARG A 140 -15.88 5.84 -0.74
CA ARG A 140 -15.95 7.27 -0.42
C ARG A 140 -14.61 7.81 0.11
N PRO A 141 -13.55 7.80 -0.71
CA PRO A 141 -12.24 8.36 -0.33
C PRO A 141 -12.32 9.87 -0.07
N ASP A 142 -13.31 10.56 -0.63
CA ASP A 142 -13.58 11.98 -0.37
C ASP A 142 -13.99 12.24 1.08
N VAL A 143 -14.88 11.41 1.62
CA VAL A 143 -15.31 11.45 3.03
C VAL A 143 -14.12 11.09 3.93
N ASP A 144 -13.43 10.01 3.61
CA ASP A 144 -12.27 9.50 4.34
C ASP A 144 -11.17 10.58 4.48
N LYS A 145 -10.71 11.15 3.36
CA LYS A 145 -9.62 12.16 3.35
C LYS A 145 -9.96 13.40 4.17
N VAL A 146 -11.19 13.91 4.07
CA VAL A 146 -11.64 15.09 4.81
C VAL A 146 -11.59 14.87 6.32
N TYR A 147 -12.18 13.77 6.79
CA TYR A 147 -12.27 13.50 8.22
C TYR A 147 -10.98 12.92 8.81
N MET A 148 -10.17 12.20 8.03
CA MET A 148 -8.84 11.76 8.44
C MET A 148 -7.92 12.96 8.68
N THR A 149 -7.99 13.98 7.81
CA THR A 149 -7.26 15.23 7.99
C THR A 149 -7.65 15.92 9.32
N PHE A 150 -8.93 15.88 9.69
CA PHE A 150 -9.37 16.37 11.00
C PHE A 150 -8.80 15.53 12.15
N VAL A 151 -8.85 14.20 12.08
CA VAL A 151 -8.35 13.31 13.14
C VAL A 151 -6.84 13.51 13.34
N GLN A 152 -6.05 13.50 12.26
CA GLN A 152 -4.60 13.71 12.31
C GLN A 152 -4.23 15.08 12.87
N ALA A 153 -5.02 16.12 12.58
CA ALA A 153 -4.76 17.47 13.10
C ALA A 153 -5.12 17.65 14.58
N THR A 154 -6.08 16.88 15.09
CA THR A 154 -6.63 17.05 16.45
C THR A 154 -6.13 16.01 17.45
N SER A 155 -5.78 14.82 16.98
CA SER A 155 -5.30 13.69 17.79
C SER A 155 -3.78 13.50 17.66
N SER A 156 -3.23 12.52 18.38
CA SER A 156 -1.80 12.15 18.31
C SER A 156 -1.45 11.19 17.16
N GLY A 157 -2.39 10.89 16.25
CA GLY A 157 -2.20 10.00 15.10
C GLY A 157 -3.44 9.92 14.19
N GLY A 158 -3.30 9.20 13.07
CA GLY A 158 -4.39 8.74 12.19
C GLY A 158 -4.76 7.28 12.50
N GLY A 159 -5.83 6.76 11.90
CA GLY A 159 -6.35 5.42 12.23
C GLY A 159 -7.61 4.99 11.51
N TRP A 160 -7.60 3.84 10.83
CA TRP A 160 -8.79 3.00 10.68
C TRP A 160 -8.86 1.94 11.79
N PRO A 161 -10.05 1.68 12.36
CA PRO A 161 -11.33 2.33 12.08
C PRO A 161 -11.31 3.79 12.53
N MET A 162 -11.78 4.68 11.66
CA MET A 162 -11.84 6.11 11.94
C MET A 162 -13.23 6.45 12.47
N ASN A 163 -13.29 7.08 13.64
CA ASN A 163 -14.53 7.37 14.34
C ASN A 163 -14.61 8.86 14.68
N VAL A 164 -15.58 9.56 14.10
CA VAL A 164 -15.69 11.03 14.16
C VAL A 164 -17.12 11.42 14.50
N TRP A 165 -17.28 12.40 15.39
CA TRP A 165 -18.57 13.00 15.70
C TRP A 165 -18.72 14.33 14.99
N LEU A 166 -19.81 14.45 14.24
CA LEU A 166 -20.12 15.59 13.39
C LEU A 166 -21.37 16.30 13.88
N THR A 167 -21.44 17.61 13.61
CA THR A 167 -22.70 18.35 13.70
C THR A 167 -23.69 17.86 12.63
N PRO A 168 -24.99 18.19 12.73
CA PRO A 168 -25.95 17.96 11.65
C PRO A 168 -25.58 18.59 10.29
N ASP A 169 -24.65 19.55 10.30
CA ASP A 169 -24.11 20.24 9.11
C ASP A 169 -22.72 19.71 8.74
N LEU A 170 -22.39 18.49 9.20
CA LEU A 170 -21.22 17.69 8.80
C LEU A 170 -19.87 18.26 9.24
N GLN A 171 -19.89 19.22 10.17
CA GLN A 171 -18.68 19.79 10.75
C GLN A 171 -18.13 18.89 11.86
N PRO A 172 -16.86 18.47 11.82
CA PRO A 172 -16.29 17.58 12.82
C PRO A 172 -15.94 18.31 14.12
N PHE A 173 -16.15 17.66 15.27
CA PHE A 173 -15.80 18.25 16.57
C PHE A 173 -15.09 17.29 17.55
N VAL A 174 -15.25 15.98 17.39
CA VAL A 174 -14.46 14.94 18.10
C VAL A 174 -14.04 13.89 17.09
N GLY A 175 -12.85 13.33 17.22
CA GLY A 175 -12.43 12.20 16.41
C GLY A 175 -11.38 11.35 17.11
N GLY A 176 -11.29 10.10 16.71
CA GLY A 176 -10.30 9.14 17.14
C GLY A 176 -10.33 7.89 16.29
N THR A 177 -9.54 6.91 16.68
CA THR A 177 -9.32 5.70 15.90
C THR A 177 -10.03 4.53 16.57
N TYR A 178 -9.30 3.53 17.04
CA TYR A 178 -9.83 2.43 17.83
C TYR A 178 -10.20 2.86 19.26
N PHE A 179 -11.44 2.55 19.67
CA PHE A 179 -11.89 2.66 21.06
C PHE A 179 -12.24 1.27 21.60
N PRO A 180 -11.61 0.78 22.70
CA PRO A 180 -12.01 -0.47 23.33
C PRO A 180 -13.42 -0.34 23.92
N PRO A 181 -14.20 -1.42 24.10
CA PRO A 181 -15.57 -1.31 24.60
C PRO A 181 -15.64 -0.70 26.01
N GLU A 182 -14.72 -1.10 26.89
CA GLU A 182 -14.64 -0.71 28.29
C GLU A 182 -13.37 0.10 28.63
N ASP A 183 -13.41 0.81 29.75
CA ASP A 183 -12.27 1.59 30.24
C ASP A 183 -11.08 0.69 30.61
N GLY A 184 -9.93 0.94 29.97
CA GLY A 184 -8.66 0.29 30.30
C GLY A 184 -7.75 1.18 31.14
N LEU A 185 -6.57 0.65 31.49
CA LEU A 185 -5.55 1.41 32.23
C LEU A 185 -5.00 2.61 31.45
N THR A 186 -4.96 2.52 30.11
CA THR A 186 -4.30 3.51 29.24
C THR A 186 -5.25 4.14 28.22
N ARG A 187 -6.45 3.59 28.03
CA ARG A 187 -7.43 4.07 27.04
C ARG A 187 -8.82 4.11 27.65
N VAL A 188 -9.56 5.17 27.36
CA VAL A 188 -10.97 5.32 27.73
C VAL A 188 -11.81 4.44 26.80
N GLY A 189 -12.77 3.74 27.39
CA GLY A 189 -13.71 2.86 26.72
C GLY A 189 -14.72 3.64 25.89
N PHE A 190 -15.19 3.01 24.82
CA PHE A 190 -16.10 3.57 23.85
C PHE A 190 -17.42 3.96 24.50
N ARG A 191 -17.93 3.15 25.44
CA ARG A 191 -19.10 3.47 26.25
C ARG A 191 -18.94 4.80 27.00
N THR A 192 -17.79 5.01 27.65
CA THR A 192 -17.49 6.25 28.38
C THR A 192 -17.38 7.44 27.43
N VAL A 193 -16.75 7.26 26.26
CA VAL A 193 -16.66 8.29 25.22
C VAL A 193 -18.06 8.73 24.74
N LEU A 194 -18.93 7.78 24.42
CA LEU A 194 -20.30 8.06 23.95
C LEU A 194 -21.11 8.86 24.98
N LEU A 195 -21.07 8.46 26.25
CA LEU A 195 -21.77 9.16 27.33
C LEU A 195 -21.25 10.59 27.52
N ARG A 196 -19.93 10.79 27.48
CA ARG A 196 -19.32 12.14 27.59
C ARG A 196 -19.74 13.04 26.44
N ILE A 197 -19.73 12.54 25.21
CA ILE A 197 -20.10 13.33 24.03
C ILE A 197 -21.59 13.69 24.08
N ARG A 198 -22.46 12.75 24.45
CA ARG A 198 -23.89 12.99 24.67
C ARG A 198 -24.13 14.13 25.66
N ASP A 199 -23.48 14.08 26.81
CA ASP A 199 -23.66 15.08 27.87
C ASP A 199 -23.15 16.46 27.42
N GLN A 200 -22.02 16.51 26.72
CA GLN A 200 -21.51 17.75 26.14
C GLN A 200 -22.43 18.32 25.06
N TRP A 201 -23.03 17.49 24.21
CA TRP A 201 -24.00 17.95 23.22
C TRP A 201 -25.25 18.55 23.87
N LYS A 202 -25.72 17.97 24.98
CA LYS A 202 -26.90 18.46 25.71
C LYS A 202 -26.60 19.73 26.52
N GLN A 203 -25.42 19.84 27.14
CA GLN A 203 -25.11 20.91 28.09
C GLN A 203 -24.32 22.07 27.50
N ASN A 204 -23.42 21.81 26.54
CA ASN A 204 -22.42 22.77 26.04
C ASN A 204 -22.40 22.87 24.51
N LYS A 205 -23.56 22.69 23.85
CA LYS A 205 -23.68 22.64 22.38
C LYS A 205 -22.99 23.82 21.67
N ASN A 206 -23.25 25.06 22.11
CA ASN A 206 -22.72 26.25 21.44
C ASN A 206 -21.18 26.27 21.42
N THR A 207 -20.56 25.89 22.55
CA THR A 207 -19.10 25.78 22.64
C THR A 207 -18.55 24.68 21.71
N LEU A 208 -19.28 23.59 21.49
CA LEU A 208 -18.89 22.56 20.50
C LEU A 208 -18.94 23.12 19.07
N LEU A 209 -20.00 23.85 18.73
CA LEU A 209 -20.16 24.47 17.40
C LEU A 209 -19.04 25.48 17.12
N GLU A 210 -18.76 26.39 18.05
CA GLU A 210 -17.68 27.38 17.92
C GLU A 210 -16.30 26.71 17.77
N ASN A 211 -16.05 25.64 18.53
CA ASN A 211 -14.81 24.89 18.42
C ASN A 211 -14.69 24.16 17.08
N SER A 212 -15.80 23.57 16.60
CA SER A 212 -15.88 22.88 15.32
C SER A 212 -15.57 23.85 14.17
N GLU A 213 -16.24 25.00 14.12
CA GLU A 213 -16.01 26.04 13.11
C GLU A 213 -14.57 26.55 13.11
N ARG A 214 -13.99 26.77 14.30
CA ARG A 214 -12.60 27.19 14.43
C ARG A 214 -11.62 26.14 13.92
N VAL A 215 -11.89 24.85 14.15
CA VAL A 215 -11.03 23.76 13.66
C VAL A 215 -11.17 23.63 12.15
N THR A 216 -12.39 23.62 11.60
CA THR A 216 -12.63 23.54 10.16
C THR A 216 -11.97 24.71 9.42
N THR A 217 -12.13 25.94 9.90
CA THR A 217 -11.48 27.12 9.31
C THR A 217 -9.95 26.98 9.31
N ALA A 218 -9.36 26.47 10.40
CA ALA A 218 -7.92 26.24 10.47
C ALA A 218 -7.46 25.09 9.57
N LEU A 219 -8.29 24.07 9.35
CA LEU A 219 -8.02 22.97 8.42
C LEU A 219 -8.10 23.44 6.97
N LEU A 220 -9.10 24.24 6.62
CA LEU A 220 -9.23 24.88 5.31
C LEU A 220 -7.96 25.69 4.97
N ALA A 221 -7.55 26.59 5.85
CA ALA A 221 -6.36 27.42 5.64
C ALA A 221 -5.06 26.60 5.54
N ARG A 222 -4.99 25.42 6.17
CA ARG A 222 -3.81 24.53 6.10
C ARG A 222 -3.80 23.58 4.91
N SER A 223 -4.99 23.23 4.41
CA SER A 223 -5.17 22.29 3.29
C SER A 223 -5.30 23.04 1.96
N GLU A 224 -5.28 24.37 1.99
CA GLU A 224 -5.31 25.20 0.80
C GLU A 224 -4.01 25.05 0.01
N ILE A 225 -4.12 24.39 -1.14
CA ILE A 225 -3.06 24.27 -2.14
C ILE A 225 -3.43 25.19 -3.28
N SER A 226 -2.62 26.23 -3.47
CA SER A 226 -2.83 27.26 -4.48
C SER A 226 -1.50 27.78 -5.01
N MET A 227 -1.52 28.21 -6.28
CA MET A 227 -0.40 28.95 -6.88
C MET A 227 -0.02 30.18 -6.03
N GLY A 228 -0.98 30.86 -5.40
CA GLY A 228 -0.74 32.15 -4.74
C GLY A 228 -0.18 33.16 -5.75
N ASP A 229 0.79 33.98 -5.35
CA ASP A 229 1.46 34.95 -6.25
C ASP A 229 2.54 34.31 -7.16
N ARG A 230 2.71 32.98 -7.11
CA ARG A 230 3.76 32.28 -7.86
C ARG A 230 3.34 32.07 -9.31
N GLN A 231 4.28 32.32 -10.22
CA GLN A 231 4.06 32.14 -11.66
C GLN A 231 4.76 30.91 -12.24
N LEU A 232 5.73 30.33 -11.51
CA LEU A 232 6.55 29.22 -11.99
C LEU A 232 6.77 28.17 -10.90
N PRO A 233 6.95 26.89 -11.29
CA PRO A 233 7.26 25.81 -10.36
C PRO A 233 8.68 25.96 -9.77
N PRO A 234 9.02 25.25 -8.67
CA PRO A 234 10.35 25.33 -8.09
C PRO A 234 11.41 24.66 -8.99
N SER A 235 12.70 24.90 -8.71
CA SER A 235 13.80 24.23 -9.41
C SER A 235 13.76 22.72 -9.19
N ALA A 236 13.65 21.94 -10.28
CA ALA A 236 13.69 20.48 -10.23
C ALA A 236 15.00 19.98 -9.62
N ALA A 237 16.14 20.59 -10.00
CA ALA A 237 17.44 20.23 -9.45
C ALA A 237 17.45 20.36 -7.91
N THR A 238 16.93 21.47 -7.37
CA THR A 238 16.87 21.67 -5.92
C THR A 238 15.91 20.70 -5.24
N MET A 239 14.72 20.47 -5.81
CA MET A 239 13.73 19.55 -5.22
C MET A 239 14.20 18.10 -5.27
N ASN A 240 14.85 17.68 -6.37
CA ASN A 240 15.47 16.37 -6.52
C ASN A 240 16.53 16.11 -5.44
N SER A 241 17.52 17.02 -5.32
CA SER A 241 18.59 16.86 -4.34
C SER A 241 18.05 16.82 -2.91
N ARG A 242 17.07 17.67 -2.57
CA ARG A 242 16.45 17.66 -1.23
C ARG A 242 15.64 16.39 -0.97
N CYS A 243 14.85 15.93 -1.94
CA CYS A 243 14.09 14.69 -1.83
C CYS A 243 15.03 13.50 -1.61
N PHE A 244 16.09 13.40 -2.42
CA PHE A 244 17.12 12.37 -2.28
C PHE A 244 17.81 12.44 -0.90
N GLN A 245 18.24 13.61 -0.44
CA GLN A 245 18.88 13.77 0.87
C GLN A 245 17.97 13.31 2.01
N GLN A 246 16.69 13.67 2.00
CA GLN A 246 15.72 13.21 3.01
C GLN A 246 15.53 11.69 2.99
N LEU A 247 15.52 11.09 1.80
CA LEU A 247 15.42 9.64 1.65
C LEU A 247 16.70 8.92 2.12
N ASP A 248 17.88 9.47 1.82
CA ASP A 248 19.16 8.90 2.24
C ASP A 248 19.35 8.99 3.76
N GLU A 249 18.97 10.12 4.38
CA GLU A 249 18.99 10.29 5.84
C GLU A 249 18.05 9.32 6.57
N GLY A 250 16.90 9.01 5.97
CA GLY A 250 15.90 8.08 6.53
C GLY A 250 16.06 6.62 6.10
N TYR A 251 17.12 6.28 5.36
CA TYR A 251 17.28 4.96 4.76
C TYR A 251 17.79 3.92 5.77
N ASP A 252 17.15 2.76 5.78
CA ASP A 252 17.60 1.60 6.56
C ASP A 252 18.63 0.77 5.75
N GLU A 253 19.91 0.87 6.12
CA GLU A 253 21.00 0.11 5.48
C GLU A 253 20.91 -1.41 5.70
N GLU A 254 20.30 -1.85 6.80
CA GLU A 254 20.26 -3.26 7.20
C GLU A 254 19.12 -3.98 6.48
N TYR A 255 17.95 -3.35 6.41
CA TYR A 255 16.73 -3.97 5.90
C TYR A 255 16.11 -3.27 4.70
N GLY A 256 16.66 -2.15 4.23
CA GLY A 256 16.08 -1.34 3.15
C GLY A 256 14.76 -0.68 3.56
N GLY A 257 14.29 0.27 2.76
CA GLY A 257 13.13 1.11 3.08
C GLY A 257 13.52 2.43 3.77
N PHE A 258 12.51 3.29 3.97
CA PHE A 258 12.70 4.73 4.28
C PHE A 258 11.90 5.18 5.51
N ALA A 259 11.44 4.23 6.31
CA ALA A 259 10.63 4.46 7.51
C ALA A 259 11.04 3.48 8.60
N GLU A 260 10.77 3.85 9.85
CA GLU A 260 10.86 2.94 10.99
C GLU A 260 9.80 1.82 10.89
N ALA A 261 9.92 0.79 11.73
CA ALA A 261 8.93 -0.29 11.76
C ALA A 261 7.59 0.19 12.34
N PRO A 262 6.45 -0.33 11.83
CA PRO A 262 6.32 -1.21 10.67
C PRO A 262 6.60 -0.49 9.33
N LYS A 263 7.27 -1.18 8.40
CA LYS A 263 7.61 -0.64 7.07
C LYS A 263 6.53 -0.90 6.05
N PHE A 264 6.30 0.09 5.18
CA PHE A 264 5.29 0.04 4.12
C PHE A 264 5.92 0.12 2.73
N PRO A 265 5.44 -0.69 1.75
CA PRO A 265 5.79 -0.46 0.37
C PRO A 265 5.30 0.91 -0.09
N THR A 266 6.24 1.74 -0.54
CA THR A 266 5.92 3.04 -1.15
C THR A 266 6.59 3.09 -2.54
N PRO A 267 6.02 2.42 -3.57
CA PRO A 267 6.70 2.22 -4.86
C PRO A 267 7.07 3.51 -5.60
N VAL A 268 6.37 4.61 -5.33
CA VAL A 268 6.71 5.95 -5.84
C VAL A 268 8.10 6.43 -5.39
N ILE A 269 8.54 6.07 -4.18
CA ILE A 269 9.89 6.40 -3.70
C ILE A 269 10.93 5.67 -4.56
N LEU A 270 10.68 4.40 -4.86
CA LEU A 270 11.56 3.58 -5.69
C LEU A 270 11.64 4.12 -7.12
N SER A 271 10.48 4.51 -7.68
CA SER A 271 10.39 5.14 -9.00
C SER A 271 11.16 6.47 -9.05
N PHE A 272 11.06 7.28 -8.00
CA PHE A 272 11.85 8.50 -7.84
C PHE A 272 13.35 8.20 -7.80
N LEU A 273 13.80 7.23 -6.99
CA LEU A 273 15.21 6.87 -6.88
C LEU A 273 15.80 6.36 -8.20
N PHE A 274 15.06 5.57 -8.98
CA PHE A 274 15.50 5.15 -10.31
C PHE A 274 15.60 6.34 -11.28
N SER A 275 14.64 7.27 -11.27
CA SER A 275 14.73 8.50 -12.05
C SER A 275 15.90 9.40 -11.61
N TYR A 276 16.14 9.52 -10.30
CA TYR A 276 17.25 10.28 -9.75
C TYR A 276 18.59 9.67 -10.15
N TRP A 277 18.74 8.35 -10.02
CA TRP A 277 19.92 7.62 -10.49
C TRP A 277 20.21 7.90 -11.96
N LEU A 278 19.19 7.85 -12.83
CA LEU A 278 19.39 8.08 -14.26
C LEU A 278 19.95 9.48 -14.55
N GLY A 279 19.45 10.51 -13.87
CA GLY A 279 19.96 11.88 -13.99
C GLY A 279 21.34 12.11 -13.35
N HIS A 280 21.81 11.19 -12.50
CA HIS A 280 23.02 11.34 -11.68
C HIS A 280 23.98 10.14 -11.80
N ARG A 281 23.96 9.41 -12.92
CA ARG A 281 24.70 8.14 -13.09
C ARG A 281 26.21 8.21 -12.77
N LEU A 282 26.82 9.38 -12.98
CA LEU A 282 28.26 9.59 -12.77
C LEU A 282 28.60 10.12 -11.37
N THR A 283 27.62 10.25 -10.47
CA THR A 283 27.83 10.73 -9.10
C THR A 283 27.69 9.59 -8.08
N GLN A 284 28.24 9.83 -6.88
CA GLN A 284 28.06 8.92 -5.75
C GLN A 284 26.59 8.84 -5.35
N ASP A 285 25.89 9.99 -5.31
CA ASP A 285 24.46 10.07 -5.02
C ASP A 285 23.61 9.23 -6.00
N GLY A 286 23.94 9.24 -7.29
CA GLY A 286 23.23 8.42 -8.26
C GLY A 286 23.43 6.92 -8.01
N SER A 287 24.67 6.50 -7.79
CA SER A 287 25.00 5.11 -7.44
C SER A 287 24.29 4.68 -6.14
N ARG A 288 24.25 5.58 -5.16
CA ARG A 288 23.59 5.40 -3.88
C ARG A 288 22.08 5.27 -4.03
N ALA A 289 21.43 6.12 -4.82
CA ALA A 289 19.99 6.02 -5.11
C ALA A 289 19.62 4.67 -5.74
N GLN A 290 20.41 4.21 -6.71
CA GLN A 290 20.22 2.88 -7.33
C GLN A 290 20.35 1.76 -6.30
N GLN A 291 21.40 1.80 -5.47
CA GLN A 291 21.61 0.83 -4.39
C GLN A 291 20.41 0.79 -3.44
N MET A 292 19.93 1.94 -2.97
CA MET A 292 18.81 2.04 -2.04
C MET A 292 17.54 1.40 -2.63
N ALA A 293 17.22 1.69 -3.89
CA ALA A 293 16.06 1.13 -4.56
C ALA A 293 16.17 -0.40 -4.75
N LEU A 294 17.31 -0.87 -5.28
CA LEU A 294 17.56 -2.29 -5.54
C LEU A 294 17.62 -3.12 -4.25
N HIS A 295 18.25 -2.59 -3.20
CA HIS A 295 18.32 -3.23 -1.90
C HIS A 295 16.94 -3.30 -1.23
N THR A 296 16.18 -2.20 -1.23
CA THR A 296 14.81 -2.19 -0.67
C THR A 296 13.92 -3.24 -1.34
N LEU A 297 13.93 -3.31 -2.68
CA LEU A 297 13.18 -4.33 -3.42
C LEU A 297 13.66 -5.75 -3.10
N LYS A 298 14.97 -5.96 -2.98
CA LYS A 298 15.52 -7.27 -2.62
C LYS A 298 15.10 -7.69 -1.20
N MET A 299 15.10 -6.78 -0.25
CA MET A 299 14.69 -7.05 1.13
C MET A 299 13.19 -7.29 1.25
N MET A 300 12.36 -6.57 0.48
CA MET A 300 10.93 -6.89 0.36
C MET A 300 10.69 -8.27 -0.27
N ALA A 301 11.38 -8.59 -1.37
CA ALA A 301 11.23 -9.87 -2.05
C ALA A 301 11.70 -11.08 -1.22
N ASN A 302 12.67 -10.87 -0.33
CA ASN A 302 13.18 -11.89 0.58
C ASN A 302 12.42 -11.95 1.91
N GLY A 303 11.76 -10.85 2.29
CA GLY A 303 10.98 -10.70 3.52
C GLY A 303 9.70 -11.53 3.54
N GLY A 304 9.04 -11.52 4.70
CA GLY A 304 7.72 -12.12 4.90
C GLY A 304 6.59 -11.32 4.25
N ILE A 305 6.86 -10.07 3.83
CA ILE A 305 5.93 -9.31 2.97
C ILE A 305 5.68 -10.02 1.64
N ARG A 306 6.62 -10.82 1.12
CA ARG A 306 6.34 -11.71 -0.01
C ARG A 306 5.79 -13.04 0.51
N ASP A 307 4.61 -13.42 0.04
CA ASP A 307 4.14 -14.79 0.17
C ASP A 307 4.99 -15.70 -0.74
N HIS A 308 6.00 -16.37 -0.19
CA HIS A 308 6.90 -17.24 -0.96
C HIS A 308 6.18 -18.46 -1.57
N VAL A 309 5.03 -18.86 -1.02
CA VAL A 309 4.25 -20.01 -1.50
C VAL A 309 3.28 -19.60 -2.61
N GLY A 310 2.65 -18.43 -2.49
CA GLY A 310 1.66 -17.92 -3.46
C GLY A 310 2.16 -16.84 -4.41
N GLN A 311 3.36 -16.32 -4.17
CA GLN A 311 4.07 -15.27 -4.92
C GLN A 311 3.47 -13.85 -4.85
N ALA A 312 2.46 -13.63 -4.00
CA ALA A 312 1.84 -12.32 -3.77
C ALA A 312 2.67 -11.44 -2.83
N SER A 313 2.72 -10.13 -3.05
CA SER A 313 3.24 -9.18 -2.04
C SER A 313 2.13 -8.80 -1.05
N CYS A 314 2.40 -8.71 0.24
CA CYS A 314 1.46 -8.21 1.24
C CYS A 314 1.55 -6.69 1.33
N THR A 315 0.46 -6.12 1.83
CA THR A 315 0.39 -4.78 2.37
C THR A 315 0.79 -4.84 3.84
N ALA A 316 1.35 -3.76 4.34
CA ALA A 316 1.35 -3.50 5.76
C ALA A 316 0.50 -2.23 5.94
N TRP A 317 -0.29 -2.13 7.02
CA TRP A 317 -1.03 -0.91 7.33
C TRP A 317 -0.27 -0.06 8.33
N PRO A 318 -0.17 1.26 8.12
CA PRO A 318 0.04 2.13 9.25
C PRO A 318 -1.23 2.00 10.07
N GLU A 319 -1.19 1.42 11.28
CA GLU A 319 -1.84 2.00 12.48
C GLU A 319 -1.96 1.06 13.70
N ALA A 320 -1.49 1.57 14.85
CA ALA A 320 -2.24 1.83 16.09
C ALA A 320 -1.31 2.66 17.03
N PRO A 321 -1.82 3.40 18.03
CA PRO A 321 -1.13 4.55 18.62
C PRO A 321 0.20 4.18 19.28
N HIS A 322 1.18 5.09 19.19
CA HIS A 322 2.41 5.06 19.97
C HIS A 322 2.12 4.56 21.40
N HIS A 323 2.60 3.35 21.70
CA HIS A 323 2.88 3.00 23.09
C HIS A 323 4.10 3.82 23.52
N PRO A 324 4.15 4.29 24.77
CA PRO A 324 5.31 5.02 25.28
C PRO A 324 6.56 4.16 25.11
N ASP A 325 7.65 4.82 24.75
CA ASP A 325 8.96 4.26 24.45
C ASP A 325 9.33 3.04 25.33
N PRO A 326 10.01 2.01 24.77
CA PRO A 326 10.63 0.99 25.61
C PRO A 326 11.60 1.65 26.61
N PRO A 327 11.88 1.01 27.76
CA PRO A 327 12.79 1.56 28.76
C PRO A 327 14.14 1.91 28.12
N PRO A 328 14.82 2.96 28.59
CA PRO A 328 15.96 3.51 27.88
C PRO A 328 17.06 2.45 27.70
N LEU A 329 17.50 2.31 26.44
CA LEU A 329 18.67 1.51 25.99
C LEU A 329 19.93 1.71 26.85
N SER A 330 19.98 2.79 27.65
CA SER A 330 21.12 3.14 28.50
C SER A 330 21.48 2.07 29.52
N LEU A 331 20.52 1.29 30.06
CA LEU A 331 20.82 0.27 31.06
C LEU A 331 21.50 -0.97 30.45
N MET A 332 21.05 -1.45 29.28
CA MET A 332 21.63 -2.61 28.59
C MET A 332 22.97 -2.31 27.89
N LEU A 333 23.15 -1.08 27.38
CA LEU A 333 24.42 -0.64 26.80
C LEU A 333 25.54 -0.58 27.85
N SER A 334 25.22 -0.22 29.10
CA SER A 334 26.22 -0.11 30.17
C SER A 334 26.90 -1.45 30.52
N VAL A 335 26.13 -2.54 30.60
CA VAL A 335 26.65 -3.87 30.96
C VAL A 335 27.49 -4.48 29.82
N SER A 336 27.03 -4.34 28.58
CA SER A 336 27.72 -4.89 27.40
C SER A 336 29.03 -4.15 27.10
N THR A 337 29.07 -2.82 27.32
CA THR A 337 30.27 -2.01 27.12
C THR A 337 31.36 -2.34 28.15
N VAL A 338 30.98 -2.62 29.40
CA VAL A 338 31.92 -3.04 30.46
C VAL A 338 32.54 -4.40 30.15
N ILE A 339 31.74 -5.37 29.69
CA ILE A 339 32.22 -6.72 29.33
C ILE A 339 33.16 -6.68 28.12
N LEU A 340 32.81 -5.93 27.07
CA LEU A 340 33.66 -5.78 25.88
C LEU A 340 34.96 -5.04 26.20
N SER A 341 34.92 -4.01 27.05
CA SER A 341 36.12 -3.29 27.47
C SER A 341 37.06 -4.18 28.30
N PHE A 342 36.50 -5.03 29.16
CA PHE A 342 37.26 -6.03 29.93
C PHE A 342 37.90 -7.09 29.02
N LEU A 343 37.12 -7.69 28.11
CA LEU A 343 37.61 -8.72 27.19
C LEU A 343 38.68 -8.17 26.23
N PHE A 344 38.53 -6.93 25.77
CA PHE A 344 39.51 -6.27 24.90
C PHE A 344 40.81 -5.95 25.65
N SER A 345 40.71 -5.44 26.89
CA SER A 345 41.87 -5.17 27.75
C SER A 345 42.60 -6.46 28.14
N TYR A 346 41.85 -7.52 28.44
CA TYR A 346 42.38 -8.85 28.73
C TYR A 346 43.10 -9.47 27.52
N TRP A 347 42.51 -9.36 26.32
CA TRP A 347 43.17 -9.77 25.08
C TRP A 347 44.47 -9.00 24.83
N LEU A 348 44.47 -7.67 25.02
CA LEU A 348 45.66 -6.83 24.89
C LEU A 348 46.82 -7.28 25.78
N GLY A 349 46.54 -7.72 27.00
CA GLY A 349 47.55 -8.24 27.94
C GLY A 349 48.03 -9.67 27.66
N HIS A 350 47.32 -10.43 26.83
CA HIS A 350 47.52 -11.88 26.66
C HIS A 350 47.56 -12.34 25.19
N ARG A 351 47.96 -11.46 24.27
CA ARG A 351 47.90 -11.68 22.81
C ARG A 351 48.60 -12.95 22.28
N LEU A 352 49.54 -13.53 23.03
CA LEU A 352 50.32 -14.70 22.64
C LEU A 352 49.89 -16.00 23.36
N THR A 353 48.84 -15.97 24.17
CA THR A 353 48.34 -17.15 24.90
C THR A 353 47.04 -17.66 24.28
N GLN A 354 46.74 -18.96 24.49
CA GLN A 354 45.47 -19.56 24.07
C GLN A 354 44.26 -18.85 24.70
N ASP A 355 44.40 -18.36 25.92
CA ASP A 355 43.35 -17.62 26.62
C ASP A 355 43.09 -16.24 26.00
N GLY A 356 44.13 -15.58 25.47
CA GLY A 356 43.99 -14.38 24.67
C GLY A 356 43.21 -14.63 23.37
N SER A 357 43.53 -15.70 22.63
CA SER A 357 42.77 -16.08 21.42
C SER A 357 41.31 -16.41 21.72
N ARG A 358 41.00 -17.06 22.86
CA ARG A 358 39.63 -17.30 23.31
C ARG A 358 38.89 -16.01 23.66
N ALA A 359 39.52 -15.09 24.39
CA ALA A 359 38.94 -13.79 24.71
C ALA A 359 38.63 -12.97 23.45
N GLN A 360 39.52 -13.02 22.44
CA GLN A 360 39.29 -12.41 21.13
C GLN A 360 38.09 -13.04 20.40
N GLN A 361 38.00 -14.37 20.37
CA GLN A 361 36.87 -15.07 19.75
C GLN A 361 35.56 -14.79 20.47
N MET A 362 35.55 -14.72 21.81
CA MET A 362 34.38 -14.35 22.59
C MET A 362 33.96 -12.89 22.31
N ALA A 363 34.89 -11.95 22.26
CA ALA A 363 34.58 -10.57 21.89
C ALA A 363 34.03 -10.45 20.47
N LEU A 364 34.65 -11.13 19.49
CA LEU A 364 34.17 -11.17 18.11
C LEU A 364 32.82 -11.87 17.97
N HIS A 365 32.58 -12.95 18.72
CA HIS A 365 31.31 -13.65 18.74
C HIS A 365 30.23 -12.76 19.38
N THR A 366 30.49 -12.14 20.52
CA THR A 366 29.57 -11.20 21.16
C THR A 366 29.27 -10.00 20.26
N LEU A 367 30.28 -9.41 19.62
CA LEU A 367 30.09 -8.33 18.64
C LEU A 367 29.29 -8.80 17.41
N LYS A 368 29.54 -10.01 16.92
CA LYS A 368 28.75 -10.62 15.82
C LYS A 368 27.33 -10.95 16.23
N MET A 369 27.08 -11.39 17.46
CA MET A 369 25.73 -11.66 17.97
C MET A 369 24.98 -10.37 18.29
N MET A 370 25.67 -9.31 18.73
CA MET A 370 25.11 -7.96 18.87
C MET A 370 24.80 -7.35 17.50
N ALA A 371 25.63 -7.62 16.48
CA ALA A 371 25.39 -7.22 15.10
C ALA A 371 24.30 -8.06 14.40
N ASN A 372 24.17 -9.35 14.76
CA ASN A 372 23.19 -10.29 14.19
C ASN A 372 21.91 -10.41 15.05
N GLY A 373 21.54 -9.38 15.81
CA GLY A 373 20.18 -9.28 16.37
C GLY A 373 20.05 -9.26 17.90
N GLY A 374 21.09 -9.54 18.69
CA GLY A 374 20.95 -9.60 20.17
C GLY A 374 20.46 -8.32 20.86
N ILE A 375 20.63 -7.15 20.23
CA ILE A 375 20.10 -5.84 20.69
C ILE A 375 19.10 -5.24 19.68
N ARG A 376 19.00 -5.81 18.46
CA ARG A 376 18.33 -5.19 17.30
C ARG A 376 17.25 -6.05 16.65
N ASP A 377 16.98 -7.26 17.14
CA ASP A 377 15.94 -8.17 16.62
C ASP A 377 14.50 -7.63 16.69
N HIS A 378 14.32 -6.37 17.11
CA HIS A 378 13.03 -5.75 17.35
C HIS A 378 12.78 -4.47 16.53
N VAL A 379 13.66 -4.12 15.58
CA VAL A 379 13.51 -2.87 14.79
C VAL A 379 13.69 -3.14 13.30
N GLY A 380 12.67 -2.85 12.49
CA GLY A 380 12.85 -2.56 11.05
C GLY A 380 12.76 -3.71 10.02
N GLN A 381 12.51 -4.97 10.39
CA GLN A 381 12.48 -6.07 9.40
C GLN A 381 11.18 -6.11 8.56
N TRP A 382 11.29 -6.45 7.27
CA TRP A 382 10.16 -6.83 6.39
C TRP A 382 9.60 -8.21 6.76
N HIS A 383 9.27 -8.46 8.02
CA HIS A 383 9.05 -9.82 8.53
C HIS A 383 7.58 -10.21 8.72
N VAL A 384 6.81 -9.45 9.50
CA VAL A 384 5.38 -9.72 9.69
C VAL A 384 4.59 -8.75 8.83
N PRO A 385 4.04 -9.19 7.70
CA PRO A 385 3.05 -8.39 7.01
C PRO A 385 1.74 -8.45 7.80
N HIS A 386 0.90 -7.44 7.68
CA HIS A 386 -0.49 -7.55 8.09
C HIS A 386 -1.31 -8.50 7.20
N PHE A 387 -0.64 -9.39 6.44
CA PHE A 387 -1.14 -10.41 5.48
C PHE A 387 -2.13 -10.00 4.39
N GLU A 388 -2.70 -8.81 4.46
CA GLU A 388 -3.59 -8.24 3.45
C GLU A 388 -2.90 -8.13 2.11
N LYS A 389 -3.67 -8.35 1.03
CA LYS A 389 -3.17 -8.32 -0.35
C LYS A 389 -3.94 -7.30 -1.16
N MET A 390 -3.44 -6.07 -1.20
CA MET A 390 -4.10 -5.01 -1.95
C MET A 390 -3.68 -5.00 -3.43
N LEU A 391 -4.63 -4.76 -4.34
CA LEU A 391 -4.39 -4.74 -5.78
C LEU A 391 -3.43 -3.60 -6.19
N TYR A 392 -3.57 -2.42 -5.60
CA TYR A 392 -2.71 -1.27 -5.92
C TYR A 392 -1.24 -1.54 -5.59
N ASP A 393 -0.96 -2.31 -4.54
CA ASP A 393 0.41 -2.72 -4.18
C ASP A 393 0.97 -3.69 -5.22
N GLN A 394 0.18 -4.69 -5.63
CA GLN A 394 0.61 -5.63 -6.68
C GLN A 394 0.94 -4.90 -7.98
N ALA A 395 0.05 -3.99 -8.38
CA ALA A 395 0.17 -3.22 -9.61
C ALA A 395 1.46 -2.40 -9.64
N GLN A 396 1.69 -1.59 -8.60
CA GLN A 396 2.83 -0.69 -8.54
C GLN A 396 4.15 -1.43 -8.29
N LEU A 397 4.14 -2.49 -7.47
CA LEU A 397 5.33 -3.32 -7.25
C LEU A 397 5.76 -4.05 -8.52
N ALA A 398 4.82 -4.59 -9.32
CA ALA A 398 5.17 -5.19 -10.60
C ALA A 398 5.93 -4.21 -11.51
N VAL A 399 5.50 -2.94 -11.55
CA VAL A 399 6.22 -1.87 -12.26
C VAL A 399 7.60 -1.63 -11.65
N ALA A 400 7.70 -1.44 -10.33
CA ALA A 400 8.98 -1.16 -9.65
C ALA A 400 10.01 -2.29 -9.83
N TYR A 401 9.58 -3.55 -9.75
CA TYR A 401 10.43 -4.71 -10.04
C TYR A 401 10.84 -4.79 -11.52
N SER A 402 9.96 -4.38 -12.45
CA SER A 402 10.31 -4.30 -13.87
C SER A 402 11.34 -3.21 -14.15
N GLN A 403 11.22 -2.06 -13.49
CA GLN A 403 12.21 -0.97 -13.55
C GLN A 403 13.54 -1.39 -12.92
N ALA A 404 13.50 -2.11 -11.80
CA ALA A 404 14.69 -2.69 -11.18
C ALA A 404 15.40 -3.67 -12.10
N PHE A 405 14.66 -4.52 -12.82
CA PHE A 405 15.23 -5.37 -13.85
C PHE A 405 15.96 -4.55 -14.92
N GLN A 406 15.35 -3.49 -15.47
CA GLN A 406 16.00 -2.62 -16.45
C GLN A 406 17.21 -1.84 -15.90
N ALA A 407 17.20 -1.50 -14.61
CA ALA A 407 18.21 -0.68 -13.97
C ALA A 407 19.37 -1.49 -13.38
N ALA A 408 19.14 -2.74 -12.98
CA ALA A 408 20.16 -3.56 -12.33
C ALA A 408 21.23 -4.01 -13.33
N PRO A 409 22.53 -3.93 -12.97
CA PRO A 409 23.59 -4.54 -13.78
C PRO A 409 23.43 -6.06 -13.80
N VAL A 410 23.70 -6.69 -14.95
CA VAL A 410 23.75 -8.16 -15.06
C VAL A 410 24.96 -8.66 -14.26
N THR A 411 24.73 -9.36 -13.16
CA THR A 411 25.78 -9.83 -12.24
C THR A 411 26.21 -11.27 -12.49
N SER A 412 25.43 -12.07 -13.22
CA SER A 412 25.75 -13.48 -13.52
C SER A 412 26.50 -13.64 -14.84
N ILE A 413 27.68 -14.27 -14.79
CA ILE A 413 28.47 -14.60 -15.99
C ILE A 413 27.74 -15.56 -16.92
N TYR A 414 26.86 -16.42 -16.39
CA TYR A 414 26.03 -17.32 -17.19
C TYR A 414 24.96 -16.55 -17.97
N SER A 415 24.32 -15.54 -17.36
CA SER A 415 23.33 -14.70 -18.07
C SER A 415 23.98 -13.90 -19.20
N LEU A 416 25.22 -13.42 -18.98
CA LEU A 416 26.02 -12.74 -20.01
C LEU A 416 26.38 -13.65 -21.20
N LEU A 417 26.63 -14.94 -20.96
CA LEU A 417 27.02 -15.90 -22.01
C LEU A 417 25.83 -16.55 -22.72
N SER A 418 24.72 -16.78 -22.02
CA SER A 418 23.56 -17.52 -22.53
C SER A 418 22.55 -16.62 -23.26
N ALA A 419 22.48 -15.34 -22.86
CA ALA A 419 21.50 -14.39 -23.39
C ALA A 419 22.04 -12.95 -23.33
N PRO A 420 23.02 -12.59 -24.18
CA PRO A 420 23.66 -11.25 -24.17
C PRO A 420 22.73 -10.06 -24.45
N GLN A 421 21.44 -10.32 -24.73
CA GLN A 421 20.40 -9.32 -24.95
C GLN A 421 19.57 -9.02 -23.69
N ILE A 422 19.73 -9.80 -22.60
CA ILE A 422 19.07 -9.55 -21.32
C ILE A 422 19.79 -8.41 -20.61
N SER A 423 19.09 -7.29 -20.42
CA SER A 423 19.53 -6.18 -19.58
C SER A 423 18.83 -6.28 -18.23
N GLY A 424 19.46 -6.94 -17.26
CA GLY A 424 18.94 -6.98 -15.89
C GLY A 424 19.27 -8.21 -15.05
N ASP A 425 19.13 -8.08 -13.74
CA ASP A 425 19.13 -9.20 -12.79
C ASP A 425 17.77 -9.92 -12.82
N GLU A 426 17.75 -11.16 -13.33
CA GLU A 426 16.56 -11.99 -13.52
C GLU A 426 15.71 -12.14 -12.25
N PHE A 427 16.33 -12.03 -11.07
CA PHE A 427 15.63 -12.03 -9.78
C PHE A 427 14.46 -11.05 -9.76
N TYR A 428 14.67 -9.80 -10.19
CA TYR A 428 13.60 -8.79 -10.17
C TYR A 428 12.50 -9.12 -11.18
N SER A 429 12.86 -9.65 -12.36
CA SER A 429 11.87 -10.05 -13.36
C SER A 429 10.99 -11.21 -12.87
N ASP A 430 11.56 -12.16 -12.13
CA ASP A 430 10.83 -13.31 -11.61
C ASP A 430 9.90 -12.91 -10.47
N VAL A 431 10.29 -11.95 -9.64
CA VAL A 431 9.38 -11.36 -8.64
C VAL A 431 8.22 -10.64 -9.33
N ALA A 432 8.47 -9.82 -10.36
CA ALA A 432 7.41 -9.14 -11.11
C ALA A 432 6.42 -10.14 -11.74
N LYS A 433 6.93 -11.19 -12.40
CA LYS A 433 6.09 -12.27 -12.96
C LYS A 433 5.27 -12.95 -11.87
N GLY A 434 5.86 -13.25 -10.71
CA GLY A 434 5.17 -13.90 -9.61
C GLY A 434 4.01 -13.09 -9.04
N ILE A 435 4.19 -11.78 -8.90
CA ILE A 435 3.13 -10.84 -8.50
C ILE A 435 1.97 -10.90 -9.50
N LEU A 436 2.25 -10.80 -10.81
CA LEU A 436 1.21 -10.85 -11.84
C LEU A 436 0.54 -12.22 -11.97
N GLN A 437 1.29 -13.31 -11.75
CA GLN A 437 0.72 -14.66 -11.68
C GLN A 437 -0.27 -14.79 -10.52
N TYR A 438 0.07 -14.25 -9.34
CA TYR A 438 -0.86 -14.17 -8.22
C TYR A 438 -2.13 -13.40 -8.59
N VAL A 439 -2.01 -12.19 -9.15
CA VAL A 439 -3.18 -11.37 -9.54
C VAL A 439 -4.06 -12.13 -10.52
N SER A 440 -3.48 -12.74 -11.55
CA SER A 440 -4.22 -13.51 -12.57
C SER A 440 -5.01 -14.70 -11.99
N ARG A 441 -4.55 -15.24 -10.86
CA ARG A 441 -5.10 -16.44 -10.22
C ARG A 441 -6.11 -16.12 -9.12
N SER A 442 -5.84 -15.09 -8.30
CA SER A 442 -6.57 -14.79 -7.07
C SER A 442 -7.40 -13.51 -7.16
N LEU A 443 -6.90 -12.48 -7.85
CA LEU A 443 -7.52 -11.14 -7.89
C LEU A 443 -8.14 -10.80 -9.24
N SER A 444 -8.51 -11.79 -10.05
CA SER A 444 -9.06 -11.57 -11.40
C SER A 444 -10.51 -12.07 -11.53
N HIS A 445 -11.35 -11.22 -12.10
CA HIS A 445 -12.68 -11.57 -12.58
C HIS A 445 -12.62 -12.07 -14.03
N ARG A 446 -13.42 -13.07 -14.37
CA ARG A 446 -13.43 -13.70 -15.71
C ARG A 446 -13.78 -12.73 -16.87
N SER A 447 -14.43 -11.61 -16.57
CA SER A 447 -14.74 -10.56 -17.55
C SER A 447 -13.55 -9.61 -17.82
N GLY A 448 -12.41 -9.80 -17.15
CA GLY A 448 -11.18 -9.04 -17.35
C GLY A 448 -10.85 -8.02 -16.25
N GLY A 449 -11.79 -7.69 -15.37
CA GLY A 449 -11.57 -6.80 -14.22
C GLY A 449 -10.79 -7.46 -13.09
N PHE A 450 -10.29 -6.66 -12.16
CA PHE A 450 -9.50 -7.09 -11.01
C PHE A 450 -10.14 -6.69 -9.69
N TYR A 451 -10.22 -7.64 -8.76
CA TYR A 451 -10.75 -7.46 -7.40
C TYR A 451 -9.80 -6.60 -6.54
N SER A 452 -10.36 -5.89 -5.56
CA SER A 452 -9.64 -4.90 -4.77
C SER A 452 -8.60 -5.54 -3.85
N ALA A 453 -8.95 -6.62 -3.14
CA ALA A 453 -8.05 -7.22 -2.16
C ALA A 453 -8.42 -8.65 -1.72
N GLU A 454 -7.44 -9.35 -1.13
CA GLU A 454 -7.67 -10.47 -0.20
C GLU A 454 -7.37 -10.02 1.23
N ASP A 455 -8.24 -10.40 2.16
CA ASP A 455 -8.17 -10.11 3.60
C ASP A 455 -6.96 -10.80 4.27
N ALA A 456 -6.55 -10.29 5.43
CA ALA A 456 -5.58 -10.92 6.31
C ALA A 456 -6.18 -12.09 7.08
N ASP A 457 -7.44 -11.95 7.48
CA ASP A 457 -8.08 -12.83 8.43
C ASP A 457 -8.64 -14.08 7.74
N SER A 458 -8.37 -15.24 8.34
CA SER A 458 -8.93 -16.52 7.89
C SER A 458 -9.10 -17.49 9.05
N PRO A 459 -10.11 -18.36 9.03
CA PRO A 459 -10.22 -19.42 10.03
C PRO A 459 -9.03 -20.39 9.91
N PRO A 460 -8.32 -20.72 11.01
CA PRO A 460 -7.28 -21.75 10.97
C PRO A 460 -7.86 -23.12 10.61
N GLU A 461 -9.10 -23.40 11.03
CA GLU A 461 -9.90 -24.54 10.60
C GLU A 461 -11.36 -24.08 10.38
N ARG A 462 -12.13 -24.84 9.58
CA ARG A 462 -13.53 -24.50 9.28
C ARG A 462 -14.35 -24.44 10.57
N GLY A 463 -15.02 -23.31 10.79
CA GLY A 463 -15.87 -23.08 11.96
C GLY A 463 -15.15 -22.52 13.18
N LEU A 464 -13.82 -22.34 13.13
CA LEU A 464 -13.09 -21.60 14.15
C LEU A 464 -13.12 -20.09 13.87
N ARG A 465 -12.84 -19.30 14.92
CA ARG A 465 -12.71 -17.84 14.81
C ARG A 465 -11.58 -17.51 13.83
N PRO A 466 -11.79 -16.56 12.88
CA PRO A 466 -10.72 -16.03 12.05
C PRO A 466 -9.56 -15.51 12.89
N LYS A 467 -8.35 -15.67 12.36
CA LYS A 467 -7.12 -15.11 12.91
C LYS A 467 -6.30 -14.49 11.80
N GLU A 468 -5.53 -13.47 12.13
CA GLU A 468 -4.64 -12.80 11.19
C GLU A 468 -3.63 -13.81 10.64
N GLY A 469 -3.48 -13.88 9.32
CA GLY A 469 -2.42 -14.66 8.68
C GLY A 469 -2.56 -16.19 8.71
N ALA A 470 -3.62 -16.76 9.31
CA ALA A 470 -3.76 -18.20 9.51
C ALA A 470 -3.63 -19.05 8.23
N PHE A 471 -4.06 -18.51 7.09
CA PHE A 471 -3.91 -19.14 5.78
C PHE A 471 -2.43 -19.27 5.34
N TYR A 472 -1.58 -18.31 5.71
CA TYR A 472 -0.24 -18.11 5.16
C TYR A 472 0.89 -18.71 5.99
N VAL A 473 0.68 -18.86 7.30
CA VAL A 473 1.71 -19.29 8.25
C VAL A 473 1.84 -20.81 8.38
N TRP A 474 2.99 -21.28 8.89
CA TRP A 474 3.29 -22.71 9.00
C TRP A 474 3.97 -23.06 10.32
N THR A 475 3.63 -24.23 10.85
CA THR A 475 4.43 -24.87 11.90
C THR A 475 5.55 -25.71 11.29
N VAL A 476 6.64 -25.92 12.04
CA VAL A 476 7.73 -26.84 11.61
C VAL A 476 7.19 -28.24 11.35
N LYS A 477 6.30 -28.73 12.22
CA LYS A 477 5.66 -30.03 12.08
C LYS A 477 4.92 -30.18 10.75
N GLU A 478 4.14 -29.17 10.35
CA GLU A 478 3.43 -29.20 9.07
C GLU A 478 4.41 -29.28 7.89
N VAL A 479 5.48 -28.46 7.90
CA VAL A 479 6.46 -28.44 6.80
C VAL A 479 7.17 -29.79 6.67
N LEU A 480 7.59 -30.39 7.77
CA LEU A 480 8.23 -31.72 7.76
C LEU A 480 7.28 -32.83 7.29
N GLN A 481 5.99 -32.73 7.61
CA GLN A 481 4.98 -33.68 7.14
C GLN A 481 4.68 -33.54 5.64
N GLN A 482 4.67 -32.32 5.11
CA GLN A 482 4.42 -32.08 3.69
C GLN A 482 5.63 -32.39 2.81
N LEU A 483 6.85 -32.36 3.38
CA LEU A 483 8.11 -32.49 2.65
C LEU A 483 9.05 -33.57 3.27
N PRO A 484 8.60 -34.84 3.40
CA PRO A 484 9.37 -35.89 4.07
C PRO A 484 10.48 -36.48 3.19
N GLU A 485 10.57 -36.10 1.91
CA GLU A 485 11.45 -36.77 0.96
C GLU A 485 12.94 -36.52 1.28
N PRO A 486 13.80 -37.55 1.20
CA PRO A 486 15.23 -37.39 1.40
C PRO A 486 15.88 -36.61 0.26
N VAL A 487 16.81 -35.72 0.59
CA VAL A 487 17.63 -34.97 -0.36
C VAL A 487 18.86 -35.79 -0.71
N LEU A 488 18.90 -36.29 -1.94
CA LEU A 488 20.05 -37.05 -2.44
C LEU A 488 21.26 -36.13 -2.68
N GLY A 489 22.46 -36.62 -2.36
CA GLY A 489 23.71 -35.88 -2.58
C GLY A 489 24.08 -34.88 -1.48
N ALA A 490 23.25 -34.71 -0.45
CA ALA A 490 23.60 -33.90 0.73
C ALA A 490 24.71 -34.59 1.55
N THR A 491 25.55 -33.80 2.20
CA THR A 491 26.66 -34.29 3.06
C THR A 491 26.19 -34.96 4.35
N GLU A 492 24.93 -34.75 4.74
CA GLU A 492 24.28 -35.36 5.90
C GLU A 492 22.84 -35.78 5.54
N PRO A 493 22.25 -36.79 6.23
CA PRO A 493 20.85 -37.14 6.03
C PRO A 493 19.94 -35.92 6.24
N LEU A 494 19.24 -35.52 5.18
CA LEU A 494 18.44 -34.31 5.12
C LEU A 494 17.14 -34.58 4.36
N THR A 495 16.02 -34.05 4.83
CA THR A 495 14.75 -34.03 4.10
C THR A 495 14.55 -32.70 3.37
N SER A 496 13.71 -32.67 2.33
CA SER A 496 13.35 -31.42 1.65
C SER A 496 12.74 -30.39 2.62
N GLY A 497 11.98 -30.85 3.62
CA GLY A 497 11.46 -29.98 4.68
C GLY A 497 12.56 -29.31 5.49
N GLN A 498 13.59 -30.05 5.91
CA GLN A 498 14.72 -29.49 6.66
C GLN A 498 15.58 -28.53 5.82
N LEU A 499 15.76 -28.81 4.52
CA LEU A 499 16.40 -27.88 3.59
C LEU A 499 15.62 -26.56 3.52
N LEU A 500 14.29 -26.63 3.35
CA LEU A 500 13.40 -25.48 3.28
C LEU A 500 13.41 -24.68 4.60
N MET A 501 13.30 -25.37 5.74
CA MET A 501 13.36 -24.74 7.06
C MET A 501 14.66 -23.96 7.25
N LYS A 502 15.80 -24.52 6.80
CA LYS A 502 17.07 -23.81 6.87
C LYS A 502 17.05 -22.56 6.01
N HIS A 503 16.64 -22.67 4.74
CA HIS A 503 16.63 -21.54 3.81
C HIS A 503 15.71 -20.40 4.28
N TYR A 504 14.51 -20.73 4.73
CA TYR A 504 13.47 -19.77 5.14
C TYR A 504 13.46 -19.43 6.64
N GLY A 505 14.39 -19.99 7.42
CA GLY A 505 14.52 -19.71 8.85
C GLY A 505 13.31 -20.07 9.70
N LEU A 506 12.79 -21.28 9.52
CA LEU A 506 11.71 -21.80 10.37
C LEU A 506 12.28 -22.35 11.67
N THR A 507 11.58 -22.11 12.78
CA THR A 507 11.95 -22.56 14.12
C THR A 507 10.76 -23.20 14.84
N GLU A 508 11.03 -24.12 15.77
CA GLU A 508 9.97 -24.80 16.55
C GLU A 508 9.11 -23.82 17.37
N PRO A 509 9.67 -22.78 18.03
CA PRO A 509 8.86 -21.77 18.73
C PRO A 509 8.11 -20.79 17.82
N GLY A 510 8.31 -20.85 16.50
CA GLY A 510 7.90 -19.81 15.56
C GLY A 510 8.95 -18.71 15.41
N ASN A 511 8.89 -17.98 14.29
CA ASN A 511 9.84 -16.92 13.97
C ASN A 511 9.27 -15.50 14.12
N ILE A 512 8.02 -15.38 14.59
CA ILE A 512 7.30 -14.12 14.79
C ILE A 512 7.51 -13.62 16.22
N SER A 513 7.96 -12.37 16.38
CA SER A 513 8.21 -11.81 17.72
C SER A 513 6.88 -11.44 18.43
N PRO A 514 6.77 -11.59 19.76
CA PRO A 514 5.59 -11.18 20.51
C PRO A 514 5.20 -9.70 20.36
N ASN A 515 6.17 -8.83 20.04
CA ASN A 515 5.91 -7.41 19.79
C ASN A 515 5.15 -7.16 18.47
N GLN A 516 5.31 -8.08 17.51
CA GLN A 516 4.60 -8.05 16.22
C GLN A 516 3.29 -8.85 16.25
N ASP A 517 3.04 -9.58 17.34
CA ASP A 517 1.81 -10.33 17.58
C ASP A 517 1.27 -10.00 18.99
N PRO A 518 0.81 -8.76 19.21
CA PRO A 518 0.39 -8.29 20.54
C PRO A 518 -0.81 -9.06 21.11
N LYS A 519 -1.55 -9.79 20.26
CA LYS A 519 -2.70 -10.61 20.64
C LYS A 519 -2.37 -12.10 20.80
N GLY A 520 -1.18 -12.54 20.40
CA GLY A 520 -0.74 -13.92 20.51
C GLY A 520 -1.41 -14.87 19.51
N GLU A 521 -1.90 -14.37 18.38
CA GLU A 521 -2.60 -15.15 17.36
C GLU A 521 -1.67 -16.06 16.56
N LEU A 522 -0.39 -15.68 16.46
CA LEU A 522 0.65 -16.27 15.64
C LEU A 522 1.74 -17.00 16.47
N GLN A 523 1.46 -17.29 17.74
CA GLN A 523 2.39 -18.05 18.59
C GLN A 523 2.68 -19.45 18.01
N GLY A 524 3.97 -19.82 17.93
CA GLY A 524 4.39 -21.09 17.35
C GLY A 524 4.34 -21.14 15.83
N GLN A 525 3.94 -20.06 15.17
CA GLN A 525 3.80 -19.98 13.73
C GLN A 525 5.05 -19.39 13.07
N ASN A 526 5.30 -19.78 11.82
CA ASN A 526 6.40 -19.27 11.02
C ASN A 526 5.89 -18.61 9.74
N VAL A 527 6.46 -17.46 9.42
CA VAL A 527 6.39 -16.83 8.10
C VAL A 527 7.66 -17.20 7.33
N LEU A 528 7.51 -17.69 6.10
CA LEU A 528 8.67 -17.95 5.25
C LEU A 528 9.37 -16.62 4.93
N THR A 529 10.65 -16.52 5.28
CA THR A 529 11.49 -15.36 5.01
C THR A 529 12.86 -15.87 4.61
N VAL A 530 13.40 -15.48 3.47
CA VAL A 530 14.71 -15.95 3.03
C VAL A 530 15.77 -15.47 4.04
N ARG A 531 16.27 -16.39 4.87
CA ARG A 531 17.31 -16.11 5.88
C ARG A 531 18.71 -16.42 5.38
N TYR A 532 18.84 -17.34 4.43
CA TYR A 532 20.11 -17.71 3.82
C TYR A 532 19.99 -17.71 2.30
N SER A 533 21.02 -17.23 1.61
CA SER A 533 21.05 -17.29 0.14
C SER A 533 21.10 -18.73 -0.37
N LEU A 534 20.86 -18.92 -1.66
CA LEU A 534 20.97 -20.24 -2.29
C LEU A 534 22.37 -20.82 -2.12
N GLU A 535 23.40 -19.98 -2.26
CA GLU A 535 24.81 -20.35 -2.14
C GLU A 535 25.14 -20.79 -0.71
N LEU A 536 24.67 -20.05 0.30
CA LEU A 536 24.88 -20.42 1.71
C LEU A 536 24.13 -21.69 2.08
N THR A 537 22.94 -21.88 1.53
CA THR A 537 22.13 -23.09 1.74
C THR A 537 22.81 -24.30 1.10
N ALA A 538 23.28 -24.15 -0.14
CA ALA A 538 24.03 -25.15 -0.89
C ALA A 538 25.33 -25.54 -0.16
N ALA A 539 26.12 -24.56 0.26
CA ALA A 539 27.35 -24.78 1.00
C ALA A 539 27.12 -25.49 2.34
N ARG A 540 26.03 -25.17 3.06
CA ARG A 540 25.71 -25.82 4.36
C ARG A 540 25.50 -27.33 4.23
N PHE A 541 24.90 -27.78 3.12
CA PHE A 541 24.54 -29.18 2.91
C PHE A 541 25.38 -29.87 1.82
N GLY A 542 26.40 -29.19 1.29
CA GLY A 542 27.28 -29.69 0.23
C GLY A 542 26.56 -30.02 -1.08
N LEU A 543 25.55 -29.22 -1.42
CA LEU A 543 24.75 -29.38 -2.64
C LEU A 543 25.18 -28.39 -3.72
N ASP A 544 24.78 -28.65 -4.96
CA ASP A 544 24.85 -27.68 -6.04
C ASP A 544 23.75 -26.60 -5.90
N VAL A 545 24.06 -25.36 -6.31
CA VAL A 545 23.14 -24.21 -6.17
C VAL A 545 21.85 -24.40 -6.98
N ASP A 546 21.93 -24.97 -8.18
CA ASP A 546 20.76 -25.19 -9.04
C ASP A 546 19.93 -26.38 -8.54
N ALA A 547 20.58 -27.38 -7.94
CA ALA A 547 19.89 -28.45 -7.22
C ALA A 547 19.09 -27.91 -6.03
N VAL A 548 19.68 -27.03 -5.21
CA VAL A 548 18.97 -26.37 -4.11
C VAL A 548 17.79 -25.53 -4.62
N ARG A 549 18.00 -24.73 -5.67
CA ARG A 549 16.93 -23.93 -6.30
C ARG A 549 15.75 -24.81 -6.73
N THR A 550 16.04 -25.93 -7.39
CA THR A 550 15.01 -26.88 -7.87
C THR A 550 14.26 -27.53 -6.72
N LEU A 551 14.97 -27.96 -5.67
CA LEU A 551 14.38 -28.56 -4.48
C LEU A 551 13.48 -27.58 -3.72
N LEU A 552 13.92 -26.33 -3.56
CA LEU A 552 13.11 -25.28 -2.92
C LEU A 552 11.86 -24.96 -3.72
N ASN A 553 11.96 -24.78 -5.04
CA ASN A 553 10.80 -24.55 -5.92
C ASN A 553 9.79 -25.69 -5.84
N THR A 554 10.27 -26.94 -5.85
CA THR A 554 9.41 -28.12 -5.71
C THR A 554 8.75 -28.18 -4.33
N GLY A 555 9.49 -27.82 -3.27
CA GLY A 555 8.97 -27.74 -1.91
C GLY A 555 7.87 -26.69 -1.76
N LEU A 556 8.08 -25.48 -2.29
CA LEU A 556 7.09 -24.41 -2.31
C LEU A 556 5.81 -24.82 -3.06
N GLU A 557 5.94 -25.51 -4.20
CA GLU A 557 4.78 -26.01 -4.95
C GLU A 557 3.97 -27.03 -4.13
N LYS A 558 4.64 -27.94 -3.42
CA LYS A 558 3.94 -28.87 -2.50
C LYS A 558 3.23 -28.15 -1.35
N LEU A 559 3.89 -27.17 -0.73
CA LEU A 559 3.26 -26.31 0.28
C LEU A 559 2.06 -25.54 -0.32
N PHE A 560 2.16 -25.09 -1.57
CA PHE A 560 1.07 -24.42 -2.26
C PHE A 560 -0.13 -25.36 -2.47
N GLN A 561 0.10 -26.61 -2.87
CA GLN A 561 -0.97 -27.61 -2.99
C GLN A 561 -1.61 -27.92 -1.64
N ALA A 562 -0.82 -28.10 -0.58
CA ALA A 562 -1.34 -28.29 0.77
C ALA A 562 -2.20 -27.09 1.23
N ARG A 563 -1.74 -25.87 0.97
CA ARG A 563 -2.44 -24.64 1.37
C ARG A 563 -3.81 -24.46 0.70
N LYS A 564 -4.02 -25.00 -0.52
CA LYS A 564 -5.33 -24.93 -1.20
C LYS A 564 -6.48 -25.57 -0.40
N HIS A 565 -6.17 -26.46 0.54
CA HIS A 565 -7.15 -27.12 1.38
C HIS A 565 -7.52 -26.33 2.65
N ARG A 566 -6.77 -25.26 2.97
CA ARG A 566 -7.06 -24.39 4.12
C ARG A 566 -8.25 -23.46 3.82
N PRO A 567 -9.01 -23.03 4.85
CA PRO A 567 -9.99 -21.96 4.69
C PRO A 567 -9.30 -20.70 4.15
N LYS A 568 -9.80 -20.17 3.03
CA LYS A 568 -9.21 -18.99 2.40
C LYS A 568 -9.60 -17.72 3.15
N PRO A 569 -8.76 -16.67 3.12
CA PRO A 569 -9.17 -15.34 3.51
C PRO A 569 -10.35 -14.86 2.67
N HIS A 570 -11.09 -13.89 3.20
CA HIS A 570 -12.16 -13.26 2.44
C HIS A 570 -11.58 -12.52 1.22
N LEU A 571 -12.27 -12.62 0.09
CA LEU A 571 -11.93 -11.87 -1.13
C LEU A 571 -12.87 -10.67 -1.20
N ASP A 572 -12.34 -9.46 -1.09
CA ASP A 572 -13.12 -8.26 -1.39
C ASP A 572 -13.31 -8.19 -2.90
N SER A 573 -14.51 -8.60 -3.34
CA SER A 573 -14.88 -8.68 -4.75
C SER A 573 -15.21 -7.33 -5.38
N LYS A 574 -15.10 -6.24 -4.63
CA LYS A 574 -15.19 -4.87 -5.15
C LYS A 574 -14.10 -4.66 -6.20
N MET A 575 -14.45 -4.04 -7.31
CA MET A 575 -13.51 -3.69 -8.37
C MET A 575 -13.53 -2.17 -8.52
N LEU A 576 -12.38 -1.54 -8.26
CA LEU A 576 -12.19 -0.09 -8.26
C LEU A 576 -11.55 0.37 -9.57
N ALA A 577 -12.06 1.45 -10.19
CA ALA A 577 -11.54 1.96 -11.45
C ALA A 577 -10.08 2.41 -11.31
N ALA A 578 -9.76 3.16 -10.25
CA ALA A 578 -8.41 3.58 -9.91
C ALA A 578 -7.40 2.41 -9.88
N TRP A 579 -7.69 1.36 -9.11
CA TRP A 579 -6.77 0.24 -8.92
C TRP A 579 -6.69 -0.68 -10.13
N ASN A 580 -7.80 -0.83 -10.87
CA ASN A 580 -7.77 -1.50 -12.17
C ASN A 580 -6.91 -0.72 -13.17
N GLY A 581 -6.95 0.62 -13.16
CA GLY A 581 -6.07 1.47 -13.96
C GLY A 581 -4.58 1.26 -13.65
N LEU A 582 -4.22 1.23 -12.36
CA LEU A 582 -2.85 0.87 -11.94
C LEU A 582 -2.49 -0.56 -12.38
N MET A 583 -3.42 -1.52 -12.27
CA MET A 583 -3.12 -2.91 -12.64
C MET A 583 -2.94 -3.08 -14.16
N VAL A 584 -3.70 -2.33 -14.97
CA VAL A 584 -3.48 -2.24 -16.42
C VAL A 584 -2.06 -1.74 -16.71
N SER A 585 -1.59 -0.70 -16.00
CA SER A 585 -0.19 -0.24 -16.10
C SER A 585 0.80 -1.34 -15.71
N GLY A 586 0.59 -2.04 -14.59
CA GLY A 586 1.48 -3.12 -14.14
C GLY A 586 1.64 -4.24 -15.17
N TYR A 587 0.54 -4.75 -15.75
CA TYR A 587 0.61 -5.75 -16.81
C TYR A 587 1.23 -5.21 -18.11
N ALA A 588 0.89 -3.98 -18.52
CA ALA A 588 1.39 -3.38 -19.75
C ALA A 588 2.90 -3.13 -19.69
N VAL A 589 3.37 -2.49 -18.62
CA VAL A 589 4.79 -2.18 -18.43
C VAL A 589 5.60 -3.47 -18.30
N THR A 590 5.21 -4.39 -17.42
CA THR A 590 5.95 -5.65 -17.25
C THR A 590 5.93 -6.50 -18.53
N GLY A 591 4.79 -6.56 -19.24
CA GLY A 591 4.68 -7.25 -20.52
C GLY A 591 5.63 -6.69 -21.58
N ALA A 592 5.70 -5.37 -21.70
CA ALA A 592 6.59 -4.71 -22.66
C ALA A 592 8.07 -4.87 -22.29
N VAL A 593 8.43 -4.65 -21.01
CA VAL A 593 9.80 -4.77 -20.52
C VAL A 593 10.35 -6.18 -20.73
N LEU A 594 9.54 -7.20 -20.44
CA LEU A 594 9.94 -8.61 -20.53
C LEU A 594 9.71 -9.24 -21.91
N GLY A 595 9.03 -8.54 -22.84
CA GLY A 595 8.66 -9.10 -24.14
C GLY A 595 7.66 -10.26 -24.05
N VAL A 596 6.68 -10.17 -23.14
CA VAL A 596 5.68 -11.23 -22.89
C VAL A 596 4.28 -10.76 -23.27
N ASP A 597 3.86 -11.05 -24.50
CA ASP A 597 2.57 -10.65 -25.09
C ASP A 597 1.35 -11.07 -24.25
N ARG A 598 1.45 -12.21 -23.55
CA ARG A 598 0.38 -12.67 -22.68
C ARG A 598 0.06 -11.68 -21.55
N LEU A 599 1.06 -10.98 -21.02
CA LEU A 599 0.85 -9.95 -20.00
C LEU A 599 0.17 -8.71 -20.59
N ILE A 600 0.58 -8.30 -21.80
CA ILE A 600 -0.09 -7.20 -22.54
C ILE A 600 -1.56 -7.57 -22.79
N THR A 601 -1.87 -8.83 -23.09
CA THR A 601 -3.25 -9.32 -23.25
C THR A 601 -4.08 -9.15 -21.97
N TYR A 602 -3.52 -9.41 -20.79
CA TYR A 602 -4.20 -9.15 -19.51
C TYR A 602 -4.48 -7.66 -19.32
N ALA A 603 -3.53 -6.78 -19.64
CA ALA A 603 -3.73 -5.33 -19.60
C ALA A 603 -4.85 -4.89 -20.56
N THR A 604 -4.85 -5.39 -21.80
CA THR A 604 -5.90 -5.12 -22.79
C THR A 604 -7.27 -5.56 -22.30
N ASN A 605 -7.38 -6.73 -21.66
CA ASN A 605 -8.65 -7.21 -21.09
C ASN A 605 -9.12 -6.35 -19.92
N GLY A 606 -8.22 -5.90 -19.05
CA GLY A 606 -8.53 -4.95 -17.97
C GLY A 606 -9.04 -3.60 -18.50
N ALA A 607 -8.39 -3.05 -19.53
CA ALA A 607 -8.84 -1.80 -20.16
C ALA A 607 -10.23 -1.97 -20.84
N LYS A 608 -10.46 -3.10 -21.52
CA LYS A 608 -11.78 -3.44 -22.07
C LYS A 608 -12.84 -3.57 -20.99
N PHE A 609 -12.50 -4.16 -19.85
CA PHE A 609 -13.40 -4.27 -18.70
C PHE A 609 -13.79 -2.89 -18.17
N LEU A 610 -12.82 -2.02 -17.90
CA LEU A 610 -13.06 -0.64 -17.47
C LEU A 610 -14.01 0.09 -18.43
N LYS A 611 -13.73 0.00 -19.73
CA LYS A 611 -14.54 0.65 -20.77
C LYS A 611 -15.96 0.09 -20.86
N ARG A 612 -16.15 -1.20 -20.61
CA ARG A 612 -17.45 -1.88 -20.73
C ARG A 612 -18.32 -1.74 -19.50
N HIS A 613 -17.72 -1.80 -18.32
CA HIS A 613 -18.42 -1.95 -17.05
C HIS A 613 -18.29 -0.74 -16.13
N MET A 614 -17.29 0.12 -16.33
CA MET A 614 -17.00 1.24 -15.42
C MET A 614 -17.01 2.59 -16.12
N PHE A 615 -17.35 2.65 -17.41
CA PHE A 615 -17.46 3.88 -18.17
C PHE A 615 -18.88 4.04 -18.69
N ASP A 616 -19.55 5.11 -18.25
CA ASP A 616 -20.85 5.48 -18.78
C ASP A 616 -20.69 6.32 -20.04
N VAL A 617 -21.09 5.76 -21.18
CA VAL A 617 -20.94 6.41 -22.48
C VAL A 617 -21.82 7.66 -22.61
N ALA A 618 -22.97 7.70 -21.93
CA ALA A 618 -23.92 8.80 -22.04
C ALA A 618 -23.39 10.08 -21.36
N SER A 619 -22.90 9.96 -20.13
CA SER A 619 -22.32 11.09 -19.39
C SER A 619 -20.82 11.30 -19.67
N GLY A 620 -20.14 10.31 -20.25
CA GLY A 620 -18.69 10.30 -20.39
C GLY A 620 -17.94 10.10 -19.07
N ARG A 621 -18.62 9.66 -18.00
CA ARG A 621 -18.05 9.52 -16.66
C ARG A 621 -17.58 8.11 -16.36
N LEU A 622 -16.55 8.01 -15.52
CA LEU A 622 -16.20 6.76 -14.85
C LEU A 622 -17.08 6.55 -13.62
N MET A 623 -17.53 5.31 -13.45
CA MET A 623 -17.99 4.78 -12.17
C MET A 623 -16.78 4.29 -11.38
N ARG A 624 -16.79 4.52 -10.07
CA ARG A 624 -15.72 4.11 -9.18
C ARG A 624 -15.73 2.62 -8.92
N THR A 625 -16.90 2.06 -8.59
CA THR A 625 -17.04 0.67 -8.16
C THR A 625 -17.96 -0.14 -9.04
N CYS A 626 -17.64 -1.42 -9.14
CA CYS A 626 -18.58 -2.49 -9.46
C CYS A 626 -18.20 -3.74 -8.65
N TYR A 627 -19.07 -4.74 -8.63
CA TYR A 627 -18.92 -5.93 -7.77
C TYR A 627 -19.11 -7.21 -8.56
N ALA A 628 -18.53 -8.30 -8.06
CA ALA A 628 -18.82 -9.63 -8.59
C ALA A 628 -20.22 -10.07 -8.16
N GLY A 629 -21.10 -10.28 -9.14
CA GLY A 629 -22.45 -10.76 -8.92
C GLY A 629 -22.58 -12.28 -9.00
N SER A 630 -23.80 -12.75 -8.73
CA SER A 630 -24.11 -14.18 -8.76
C SER A 630 -23.79 -14.82 -10.12
N GLY A 631 -23.17 -16.00 -10.07
CA GLY A 631 -22.77 -16.70 -11.27
C GLY A 631 -21.73 -15.95 -12.11
N GLY A 632 -21.03 -14.92 -11.57
CA GLY A 632 -19.94 -14.12 -12.16
C GLY A 632 -20.39 -13.00 -13.10
N THR A 633 -21.58 -12.44 -12.86
CA THR A 633 -22.03 -11.19 -13.46
C THR A 633 -21.25 -10.01 -12.86
N VAL A 634 -21.37 -8.83 -13.48
CA VAL A 634 -20.85 -7.58 -12.90
C VAL A 634 -22.05 -6.77 -12.44
N GLU A 635 -22.07 -6.41 -11.18
CA GLU A 635 -23.14 -5.64 -10.54
C GLU A 635 -22.68 -4.24 -10.16
N HIS A 636 -23.64 -3.32 -10.08
CA HIS A 636 -23.43 -1.92 -9.76
C HIS A 636 -24.33 -1.49 -8.62
N SER A 637 -23.88 -0.51 -7.85
CA SER A 637 -24.75 0.21 -6.92
C SER A 637 -25.78 1.03 -7.68
N ASN A 638 -26.94 1.26 -7.05
CA ASN A 638 -27.98 2.13 -7.60
C ASN A 638 -28.42 3.14 -6.53
N PRO A 639 -28.14 4.45 -6.69
CA PRO A 639 -27.42 5.07 -7.82
C PRO A 639 -25.94 4.63 -7.91
N PRO A 640 -25.27 4.79 -9.07
CA PRO A 640 -23.88 4.41 -9.23
C PRO A 640 -22.96 5.29 -8.36
N CYS A 641 -21.90 4.68 -7.84
CA CYS A 641 -20.79 5.42 -7.24
C CYS A 641 -19.94 6.02 -8.36
N TRP A 642 -19.97 7.34 -8.53
CA TRP A 642 -19.18 8.04 -9.55
C TRP A 642 -17.70 8.15 -9.16
N GLY A 643 -16.82 8.16 -10.17
CA GLY A 643 -15.36 8.22 -9.99
C GLY A 643 -14.87 9.54 -9.39
N PHE A 644 -13.81 9.44 -8.61
CA PHE A 644 -13.01 10.55 -8.07
C PHE A 644 -11.78 10.81 -8.94
N LEU A 645 -11.01 11.86 -8.62
CA LEU A 645 -9.81 12.22 -9.39
C LEU A 645 -8.86 11.02 -9.64
N GLU A 646 -8.64 10.18 -8.63
CA GLU A 646 -7.79 8.99 -8.71
C GLU A 646 -8.26 7.96 -9.74
N ASP A 647 -9.58 7.80 -9.93
CA ASP A 647 -10.16 6.88 -10.92
C ASP A 647 -9.81 7.33 -12.34
N TYR A 648 -9.77 8.64 -12.60
CA TYR A 648 -9.36 9.16 -13.90
C TYR A 648 -7.84 9.14 -14.06
N ALA A 649 -7.10 9.67 -13.08
CA ALA A 649 -5.64 9.80 -13.18
C ALA A 649 -4.96 8.45 -13.40
N PHE A 650 -5.39 7.41 -12.68
CA PHE A 650 -4.76 6.09 -12.77
C PHE A 650 -5.22 5.29 -13.99
N VAL A 651 -6.48 5.44 -14.42
CA VAL A 651 -6.94 4.83 -15.68
C VAL A 651 -6.25 5.47 -16.88
N VAL A 652 -6.14 6.80 -16.91
CA VAL A 652 -5.36 7.51 -17.96
C VAL A 652 -3.93 7.01 -17.97
N ARG A 653 -3.28 6.87 -16.80
CA ARG A 653 -1.92 6.33 -16.71
C ARG A 653 -1.82 4.92 -17.30
N GLY A 654 -2.73 4.02 -16.90
CA GLY A 654 -2.79 2.65 -17.41
C GLY A 654 -3.00 2.58 -18.91
N LEU A 655 -3.86 3.44 -19.48
CA LEU A 655 -4.11 3.49 -20.92
C LEU A 655 -2.93 4.02 -21.72
N LEU A 656 -2.19 5.00 -21.19
CA LEU A 656 -0.96 5.49 -21.83
C LEU A 656 0.12 4.41 -21.83
N ASP A 657 0.29 3.70 -20.70
CA ASP A 657 1.24 2.59 -20.61
C ASP A 657 0.83 1.41 -21.50
N LEU A 658 -0.47 1.13 -21.61
CA LEU A 658 -1.01 0.11 -22.52
C LEU A 658 -0.82 0.51 -23.99
N TYR A 659 -1.02 1.78 -24.36
CA TYR A 659 -0.72 2.26 -25.69
C TYR A 659 0.78 2.07 -26.00
N GLU A 660 1.69 2.46 -25.10
CA GLU A 660 3.12 2.26 -25.36
C GLU A 660 3.50 0.77 -25.46
N ALA A 661 2.81 -0.13 -24.76
CA ALA A 661 3.05 -1.57 -24.84
C ALA A 661 2.46 -2.23 -26.10
N SER A 662 1.25 -1.82 -26.51
CA SER A 662 0.47 -2.48 -27.58
C SER A 662 0.54 -1.76 -28.93
N GLN A 663 0.85 -0.46 -28.93
CA GLN A 663 0.77 0.46 -30.06
C GLN A 663 -0.65 0.59 -30.67
N GLU A 664 -1.70 0.19 -29.95
CA GLU A 664 -3.09 0.38 -30.39
C GLU A 664 -3.60 1.80 -30.04
N SER A 665 -3.80 2.65 -31.06
CA SER A 665 -4.17 4.07 -30.87
C SER A 665 -5.48 4.29 -30.11
N ALA A 666 -6.40 3.32 -30.15
CA ALA A 666 -7.69 3.40 -29.48
C ALA A 666 -7.58 3.60 -27.95
N TRP A 667 -6.48 3.12 -27.33
CA TRP A 667 -6.21 3.33 -25.91
C TRP A 667 -5.78 4.76 -25.62
N LEU A 668 -4.90 5.33 -26.44
CA LEU A 668 -4.49 6.73 -26.36
C LEU A 668 -5.70 7.66 -26.60
N GLU A 669 -6.51 7.38 -27.62
CA GLU A 669 -7.74 8.14 -27.89
C GLU A 669 -8.69 8.17 -26.70
N TRP A 670 -8.80 7.05 -25.97
CA TRP A 670 -9.64 7.00 -24.79
C TRP A 670 -9.00 7.71 -23.59
N ALA A 671 -7.68 7.62 -23.42
CA ALA A 671 -6.94 8.37 -22.40
C ALA A 671 -7.14 9.88 -22.55
N LEU A 672 -7.10 10.40 -23.79
CA LEU A 672 -7.36 11.82 -24.09
C LEU A 672 -8.77 12.24 -23.67
N ARG A 673 -9.80 11.46 -24.03
CA ARG A 673 -11.20 11.74 -23.62
C ARG A 673 -11.38 11.72 -22.09
N LEU A 674 -10.71 10.79 -21.40
CA LEU A 674 -10.77 10.72 -19.95
C LEU A 674 -10.02 11.89 -19.29
N GLN A 675 -8.89 12.33 -19.83
CA GLN A 675 -8.20 13.53 -19.34
C GLN A 675 -9.08 14.79 -19.51
N ASP A 676 -9.73 14.97 -20.66
CA ASP A 676 -10.65 16.10 -20.86
C ASP A 676 -11.81 16.07 -19.86
N THR A 677 -12.30 14.87 -19.53
CA THR A 677 -13.35 14.70 -18.52
C THR A 677 -12.82 15.00 -17.12
N GLN A 678 -11.61 14.54 -16.79
CA GLN A 678 -10.93 14.87 -15.54
C GLN A 678 -10.77 16.38 -15.36
N ASP A 679 -10.34 17.08 -16.42
CA ASP A 679 -10.19 18.53 -16.45
C ASP A 679 -11.51 19.25 -16.19
N LYS A 680 -12.61 18.78 -16.78
CA LYS A 680 -13.94 19.38 -16.56
C LYS A 680 -14.45 19.18 -15.14
N LEU A 681 -14.22 18.01 -14.54
CA LEU A 681 -14.82 17.63 -13.25
C LEU A 681 -14.02 18.14 -12.04
N PHE A 682 -12.69 18.15 -12.14
CA PHE A 682 -11.82 18.26 -10.96
C PHE A 682 -10.86 19.45 -10.98
N TRP A 683 -10.61 20.07 -12.14
CA TRP A 683 -9.63 21.15 -12.25
C TRP A 683 -10.04 22.37 -11.42
N ASP A 684 -9.10 22.89 -10.63
CA ASP A 684 -9.24 24.17 -9.95
C ASP A 684 -8.68 25.30 -10.82
N SER A 685 -9.57 26.03 -11.48
CA SER A 685 -9.19 27.16 -12.33
C SER A 685 -8.62 28.35 -11.55
N GLN A 686 -8.83 28.44 -10.24
CA GLN A 686 -8.34 29.54 -9.41
C GLN A 686 -7.01 29.20 -8.75
N GLY A 687 -6.95 28.06 -8.05
CA GLY A 687 -5.75 27.64 -7.30
C GLY A 687 -4.77 26.77 -8.08
N GLY A 688 -5.17 26.20 -9.21
CA GLY A 688 -4.37 25.22 -9.97
C GLY A 688 -4.38 23.81 -9.33
N GLY A 689 -4.12 22.79 -10.15
CA GLY A 689 -4.23 21.39 -9.73
C GLY A 689 -5.69 20.91 -9.69
N TYR A 690 -5.90 19.71 -9.13
CA TYR A 690 -7.18 19.03 -9.16
C TYR A 690 -7.69 18.71 -7.75
N PHE A 691 -8.97 18.96 -7.51
CA PHE A 691 -9.67 18.49 -6.32
C PHE A 691 -9.93 16.98 -6.40
N CYS A 692 -9.87 16.29 -5.26
CA CYS A 692 -10.15 14.85 -5.17
C CYS A 692 -11.59 14.51 -5.57
N SER A 693 -12.54 15.37 -5.22
CA SER A 693 -13.97 15.20 -5.51
C SER A 693 -14.48 16.27 -6.47
N GLU A 694 -15.52 15.90 -7.22
CA GLU A 694 -16.27 16.82 -8.08
C GLU A 694 -16.94 17.91 -7.22
N ALA A 695 -17.16 19.10 -7.79
CA ALA A 695 -17.84 20.20 -7.10
C ALA A 695 -19.25 19.82 -6.62
N GLU A 696 -20.05 19.16 -7.46
CA GLU A 696 -21.44 18.79 -7.13
C GLU A 696 -21.50 17.65 -6.10
N LEU A 697 -20.75 16.57 -6.31
CA LEU A 697 -20.69 15.44 -5.37
C LEU A 697 -20.05 15.83 -4.02
N GLY A 698 -19.11 16.77 -4.05
CA GLY A 698 -18.45 17.32 -2.88
C GLY A 698 -19.25 18.40 -2.15
N ALA A 699 -20.41 18.86 -2.67
CA ALA A 699 -21.18 19.97 -2.08
C ALA A 699 -21.70 19.66 -0.66
N GLY A 700 -21.83 18.38 -0.31
CA GLY A 700 -22.18 17.95 1.05
C GLY A 700 -21.00 17.90 2.02
N LEU A 701 -19.75 18.01 1.57
CA LEU A 701 -18.58 17.94 2.46
C LEU A 701 -18.17 19.33 2.95
N PRO A 702 -17.62 19.43 4.17
CA PRO A 702 -17.19 20.72 4.73
C PRO A 702 -16.04 21.36 3.95
N LEU A 703 -15.26 20.57 3.20
CA LEU A 703 -14.20 21.05 2.31
C LEU A 703 -13.90 20.07 1.17
N ARG A 704 -13.39 20.59 0.05
CA ARG A 704 -12.81 19.81 -1.05
C ARG A 704 -11.29 19.88 -0.95
N LEU A 705 -10.65 18.72 -0.93
CA LEU A 705 -9.21 18.59 -0.77
C LEU A 705 -8.49 18.37 -2.10
N LYS A 706 -7.22 18.77 -2.16
CA LYS A 706 -6.26 18.30 -3.16
C LYS A 706 -5.26 17.42 -2.42
N ASP A 707 -5.02 16.22 -2.93
CA ASP A 707 -4.14 15.24 -2.29
C ASP A 707 -2.66 15.67 -2.37
N ASP A 708 -2.00 15.83 -1.22
CA ASP A 708 -0.65 16.41 -1.09
C ASP A 708 0.42 15.44 -0.59
N GLN A 709 0.11 14.14 -0.67
CA GLN A 709 1.01 13.07 -0.25
C GLN A 709 0.99 11.90 -1.25
N ASP A 710 2.17 11.49 -1.73
CA ASP A 710 2.34 10.20 -2.38
C ASP A 710 2.64 9.14 -1.31
N GLY A 711 1.65 8.29 -1.02
CA GLY A 711 1.73 7.23 -0.01
C GLY A 711 1.83 5.84 -0.64
N ALA A 712 1.14 4.87 -0.03
CA ALA A 712 0.96 3.54 -0.62
C ALA A 712 0.27 3.62 -2.00
N GLU A 713 -0.70 4.52 -2.11
CA GLU A 713 -1.21 5.02 -3.39
C GLU A 713 -0.53 6.36 -3.72
N PRO A 714 -0.17 6.61 -4.99
CA PRO A 714 0.38 7.90 -5.40
C PRO A 714 -0.71 8.98 -5.32
N SER A 715 -0.35 10.25 -5.08
CA SER A 715 -1.32 11.34 -5.21
C SER A 715 -1.80 11.40 -6.66
N ALA A 716 -3.12 11.47 -6.84
CA ALA A 716 -3.72 11.59 -8.15
C ALA A 716 -3.30 12.90 -8.86
N ASN A 717 -2.92 13.95 -8.12
CA ASN A 717 -2.32 15.16 -8.69
C ASN A 717 -0.90 14.88 -9.23
N SER A 718 -0.07 14.12 -8.51
CA SER A 718 1.27 13.71 -8.97
C SER A 718 1.20 12.91 -10.27
N VAL A 719 0.30 11.91 -10.32
CA VAL A 719 0.08 11.10 -11.53
C VAL A 719 -0.47 11.96 -12.67
N SER A 720 -1.41 12.87 -12.37
CA SER A 720 -1.97 13.79 -13.37
C SER A 720 -0.91 14.71 -13.98
N ALA A 721 0.01 15.26 -13.19
CA ALA A 721 1.10 16.07 -13.70
C ALA A 721 1.92 15.30 -14.75
N HIS A 722 2.24 14.04 -14.47
CA HIS A 722 2.97 13.19 -15.41
C HIS A 722 2.12 12.84 -16.65
N ASN A 723 0.84 12.54 -16.47
CA ASN A 723 -0.08 12.25 -17.57
C ASN A 723 -0.19 13.45 -18.52
N LEU A 724 -0.37 14.66 -18.00
CA LEU A 724 -0.45 15.89 -18.79
C LEU A 724 0.81 16.10 -19.66
N LEU A 725 1.99 15.86 -19.10
CA LEU A 725 3.24 15.91 -19.86
C LEU A 725 3.26 14.88 -21.00
N ARG A 726 2.90 13.62 -20.72
CA ARG A 726 2.89 12.55 -21.74
C ARG A 726 1.85 12.81 -22.82
N LEU A 727 0.65 13.25 -22.44
CA LEU A 727 -0.41 13.62 -23.38
C LEU A 727 0.02 14.78 -24.27
N HIS A 728 0.66 15.81 -23.70
CA HIS A 728 1.31 16.86 -24.49
C HIS A 728 2.37 16.28 -25.45
N GLY A 729 3.19 15.32 -25.00
CA GLY A 729 4.16 14.62 -25.84
C GLY A 729 3.52 13.81 -26.99
N PHE A 730 2.29 13.33 -26.82
CA PHE A 730 1.56 12.58 -27.87
C PHE A 730 0.76 13.47 -28.82
N THR A 731 0.41 14.70 -28.43
CA THR A 731 -0.51 15.55 -29.22
C THR A 731 0.02 16.93 -29.57
N GLY A 732 1.05 17.42 -28.89
CA GLY A 732 1.50 18.80 -29.02
C GLY A 732 0.53 19.84 -28.43
N HIS A 733 -0.57 19.42 -27.79
CA HIS A 733 -1.54 20.33 -27.18
C HIS A 733 -0.91 21.10 -26.02
N LYS A 734 -0.79 22.41 -26.15
CA LYS A 734 -0.11 23.26 -25.16
C LYS A 734 -0.88 23.42 -23.86
N ASP A 735 -2.21 23.38 -23.91
CA ASP A 735 -3.08 23.53 -22.74
C ASP A 735 -2.76 22.53 -21.61
N TRP A 736 -2.36 21.29 -21.95
CA TRP A 736 -1.94 20.31 -20.95
C TRP A 736 -0.56 20.61 -20.36
N MET A 737 0.36 21.15 -21.15
CA MET A 737 1.63 21.65 -20.61
C MET A 737 1.37 22.82 -19.65
N ASP A 738 0.51 23.76 -20.01
CA ASP A 738 0.16 24.91 -19.17
C ASP A 738 -0.51 24.47 -17.86
N LYS A 739 -1.46 23.53 -17.93
CA LYS A 739 -2.04 22.90 -16.74
C LYS A 739 -1.00 22.18 -15.88
N CYS A 740 -0.05 21.46 -16.48
CA CYS A 740 1.03 20.83 -15.74
C CYS A 740 1.86 21.88 -14.99
N VAL A 741 2.21 23.00 -15.63
CA VAL A 741 2.94 24.10 -15.01
C VAL A 741 2.14 24.70 -13.85
N CYS A 742 0.85 24.97 -14.03
CA CYS A 742 -0.02 25.48 -12.97
C CYS A 742 -0.11 24.50 -11.78
N LEU A 743 -0.27 23.21 -12.04
CA LEU A 743 -0.32 22.17 -11.01
C LEU A 743 1.00 22.12 -10.23
N LEU A 744 2.14 21.99 -10.91
CA LEU A 744 3.47 21.98 -10.26
C LEU A 744 3.72 23.26 -9.46
N THR A 745 3.22 24.41 -9.95
CA THR A 745 3.31 25.70 -9.26
C THR A 745 2.46 25.71 -7.98
N ALA A 746 1.23 25.18 -8.02
CA ALA A 746 0.35 25.10 -6.85
C ALA A 746 0.95 24.27 -5.71
N PHE A 747 1.65 23.18 -6.03
CA PHE A 747 2.32 22.31 -5.05
C PHE A 747 3.73 22.78 -4.64
N SER A 748 4.17 23.96 -5.11
CA SER A 748 5.53 24.46 -4.83
C SER A 748 5.87 24.53 -3.34
N GLU A 749 4.93 25.01 -2.51
CA GLU A 749 5.18 25.17 -1.08
C GLU A 749 5.38 23.83 -0.39
N ARG A 750 4.53 22.85 -0.73
CA ARG A 750 4.64 21.49 -0.22
C ARG A 750 5.98 20.86 -0.61
N MET A 751 6.37 20.96 -1.88
CA MET A 751 7.66 20.44 -2.35
C MET A 751 8.87 21.14 -1.71
N ARG A 752 8.81 22.46 -1.45
CA ARG A 752 9.92 23.17 -0.79
C ARG A 752 10.09 22.76 0.68
N ARG A 753 8.99 22.46 1.36
CA ARG A 753 8.97 22.14 2.79
C ARG A 753 9.24 20.65 3.06
N VAL A 754 8.58 19.76 2.33
CA VAL A 754 8.65 18.29 2.54
C VAL A 754 8.62 17.57 1.18
N PRO A 755 9.68 17.64 0.36
CA PRO A 755 9.69 17.04 -0.97
C PRO A 755 9.52 15.51 -0.94
N VAL A 756 10.00 14.83 0.12
CA VAL A 756 9.80 13.38 0.32
C VAL A 756 8.34 12.97 0.47
N ALA A 757 7.42 13.91 0.74
CA ALA A 757 5.98 13.63 0.73
C ALA A 757 5.40 13.55 -0.69
N LEU A 758 6.11 14.03 -1.71
CA LEU A 758 5.64 14.08 -3.10
C LEU A 758 6.70 13.58 -4.12
N PRO A 759 7.32 12.40 -3.93
CA PRO A 759 8.35 11.87 -4.84
C PRO A 759 7.89 11.74 -6.29
N GLU A 760 6.63 11.36 -6.57
CA GLU A 760 6.13 11.24 -7.94
C GLU A 760 5.92 12.63 -8.57
N MET A 761 5.47 13.62 -7.79
CA MET A 761 5.38 15.01 -8.25
C MET A 761 6.76 15.58 -8.57
N VAL A 762 7.77 15.32 -7.74
CA VAL A 762 9.15 15.75 -7.98
C VAL A 762 9.71 15.10 -9.24
N ARG A 763 9.32 13.85 -9.52
CA ARG A 763 9.63 13.16 -10.77
C ARG A 763 8.97 13.85 -11.98
N ALA A 764 7.70 14.23 -11.87
CA ALA A 764 7.00 15.00 -12.92
C ALA A 764 7.62 16.40 -13.13
N LEU A 765 8.02 17.08 -12.05
CA LEU A 765 8.73 18.36 -12.11
C LEU A 765 10.05 18.24 -12.90
N SER A 766 10.78 17.14 -12.66
CA SER A 766 12.01 16.85 -13.39
C SER A 766 11.76 16.60 -14.87
N ALA A 767 10.74 15.79 -15.19
CA ALA A 767 10.33 15.52 -16.57
C ALA A 767 9.89 16.80 -17.31
N HIS A 768 9.20 17.72 -16.63
CA HIS A 768 8.82 19.02 -17.19
C HIS A 768 10.06 19.86 -17.56
N GLN A 769 11.02 20.02 -16.64
CA GLN A 769 12.17 20.90 -16.86
C GLN A 769 13.26 20.29 -17.75
N GLN A 770 13.35 18.95 -17.83
CA GLN A 770 14.26 18.26 -18.74
C GLN A 770 13.65 18.01 -20.12
N THR A 771 12.33 18.22 -20.28
CA THR A 771 11.52 17.83 -21.44
C THR A 771 11.44 16.32 -21.66
N LEU A 772 10.38 15.87 -22.32
CA LEU A 772 10.19 14.45 -22.65
C LEU A 772 10.99 14.07 -23.90
N LYS A 773 11.61 12.90 -23.88
CA LYS A 773 12.18 12.26 -25.07
C LYS A 773 11.05 11.63 -25.89
N GLN A 774 10.77 12.15 -27.08
CA GLN A 774 9.85 11.52 -28.04
C GLN A 774 10.62 10.50 -28.87
N ILE A 775 10.37 9.21 -28.65
CA ILE A 775 11.00 8.13 -29.41
C ILE A 775 10.00 7.70 -30.49
N VAL A 776 10.29 8.04 -31.74
CA VAL A 776 9.44 7.70 -32.89
C VAL A 776 10.06 6.54 -33.63
N ILE A 777 9.31 5.46 -33.83
CA ILE A 777 9.69 4.35 -34.70
C ILE A 777 8.81 4.41 -35.94
N CYS A 778 9.42 4.60 -37.10
CA CYS A 778 8.76 4.54 -38.40
C CYS A 778 8.87 3.13 -38.95
N GLY A 779 7.77 2.38 -39.06
CA GLY A 779 7.82 0.98 -39.47
C GLY A 779 6.47 0.28 -39.46
N ASP A 780 6.39 -0.86 -40.15
CA ASP A 780 5.22 -1.74 -40.10
C ASP A 780 5.16 -2.39 -38.69
N PRO A 781 4.06 -2.25 -37.94
CA PRO A 781 3.91 -2.84 -36.59
C PRO A 781 4.17 -4.34 -36.53
N GLN A 782 3.95 -5.07 -37.62
CA GLN A 782 4.13 -6.52 -37.67
C GLN A 782 5.53 -6.97 -38.10
N ALA A 783 6.32 -6.06 -38.66
CA ALA A 783 7.67 -6.36 -39.13
C ALA A 783 8.65 -6.63 -37.99
N LYS A 784 9.61 -7.54 -38.23
CA LYS A 784 10.55 -8.03 -37.20
C LYS A 784 11.51 -6.94 -36.73
N ASP A 785 11.95 -6.08 -37.64
CA ASP A 785 12.82 -4.94 -37.37
C ASP A 785 12.12 -3.87 -36.51
N THR A 786 10.85 -3.54 -36.82
CA THR A 786 10.02 -2.67 -35.96
C THR A 786 9.91 -3.23 -34.55
N LYS A 787 9.55 -4.52 -34.41
CA LYS A 787 9.45 -5.20 -33.11
C LYS A 787 10.78 -5.19 -32.35
N ALA A 788 11.91 -5.35 -33.05
CA ALA A 788 13.23 -5.30 -32.44
C ALA A 788 13.58 -3.90 -31.90
N LEU A 789 13.25 -2.83 -32.63
CA LEU A 789 13.44 -1.46 -32.16
C LEU A 789 12.51 -1.14 -30.97
N LEU A 790 11.24 -1.54 -31.02
CA LEU A 790 10.30 -1.40 -29.90
C LEU A 790 10.83 -2.11 -28.66
N GLN A 791 11.23 -3.38 -28.78
CA GLN A 791 11.77 -4.16 -27.67
C GLN A 791 13.05 -3.55 -27.11
N CYS A 792 13.90 -2.97 -27.96
CA CYS A 792 15.08 -2.24 -27.49
C CYS A 792 14.69 -1.09 -26.56
N VAL A 793 13.72 -0.28 -26.96
CA VAL A 793 13.20 0.85 -26.17
C VAL A 793 12.53 0.39 -24.87
N HIS A 794 11.87 -0.77 -24.88
CA HIS A 794 11.25 -1.34 -23.67
C HIS A 794 12.25 -2.00 -22.73
N SER A 795 13.38 -2.52 -23.22
CA SER A 795 14.39 -3.15 -22.37
C SER A 795 15.23 -2.16 -21.54
N ILE A 796 15.18 -0.87 -21.87
CA ILE A 796 15.99 0.18 -21.23
C ILE A 796 15.10 1.04 -20.35
N TYR A 797 15.56 1.32 -19.12
CA TYR A 797 14.89 2.27 -18.24
C TYR A 797 15.04 3.70 -18.80
N VAL A 798 13.95 4.22 -19.37
CA VAL A 798 13.83 5.60 -19.87
C VAL A 798 12.53 6.17 -19.30
N PRO A 799 12.57 6.88 -18.16
CA PRO A 799 11.37 7.28 -17.41
C PRO A 799 10.64 8.50 -17.98
N ASN A 800 11.34 9.35 -18.73
CA ASN A 800 10.81 10.61 -19.27
C ASN A 800 10.65 10.51 -20.79
N LYS A 801 9.95 9.46 -21.27
CA LYS A 801 9.72 9.25 -22.70
C LYS A 801 8.24 9.20 -23.08
N VAL A 802 8.00 9.39 -24.37
CA VAL A 802 6.82 8.90 -25.06
C VAL A 802 7.26 8.09 -26.28
N LEU A 803 6.75 6.87 -26.44
CA LEU A 803 7.04 5.97 -27.54
C LEU A 803 5.91 6.01 -28.57
N ILE A 804 6.26 6.34 -29.81
CA ILE A 804 5.31 6.54 -30.91
C ILE A 804 5.68 5.62 -32.06
N LEU A 805 4.74 4.77 -32.48
CA LEU A 805 4.85 4.02 -33.73
C LEU A 805 4.17 4.82 -34.85
N ALA A 806 4.97 5.29 -35.80
CA ALA A 806 4.50 5.90 -37.04
C ALA A 806 4.46 4.79 -38.12
N ASP A 807 3.27 4.26 -38.37
CA ASP A 807 3.03 3.22 -39.38
C ASP A 807 3.12 3.74 -40.83
N GLY A 808 3.27 5.06 -41.00
CA GLY A 808 3.38 5.72 -42.29
C GLY A 808 2.04 6.08 -42.91
N ASP A 809 0.91 5.83 -42.24
CA ASP A 809 -0.41 6.28 -42.66
C ASP A 809 -0.63 7.74 -42.23
N PRO A 810 -0.66 8.72 -43.16
CA PRO A 810 -0.92 10.12 -42.82
C PRO A 810 -2.32 10.36 -42.24
N SER A 811 -3.25 9.40 -42.42
CA SER A 811 -4.58 9.41 -41.85
C SER A 811 -4.66 8.70 -40.49
N SER A 812 -3.55 8.20 -39.95
CA SER A 812 -3.51 7.64 -38.60
C SER A 812 -3.89 8.68 -37.54
N PHE A 813 -4.35 8.21 -36.37
CA PHE A 813 -4.71 9.10 -35.27
C PHE A 813 -3.53 10.00 -34.86
N LEU A 814 -2.34 9.41 -34.69
CA LEU A 814 -1.13 10.13 -34.26
C LEU A 814 -0.64 11.12 -35.31
N SER A 815 -0.66 10.78 -36.59
CA SER A 815 -0.26 11.71 -37.67
C SER A 815 -1.16 12.94 -37.75
N ARG A 816 -2.45 12.82 -37.39
CA ARG A 816 -3.35 13.99 -37.26
C ARG A 816 -3.00 14.87 -36.06
N GLN A 817 -2.58 14.27 -34.95
CA GLN A 817 -2.22 15.00 -33.74
C GLN A 817 -0.84 15.67 -33.88
N LEU A 818 0.12 14.98 -34.48
CA LEU A 818 1.50 15.44 -34.67
C LEU A 818 1.87 15.45 -36.16
N PRO A 819 1.60 16.56 -36.88
CA PRO A 819 1.85 16.64 -38.32
C PRO A 819 3.30 16.38 -38.73
N PHE A 820 4.26 16.68 -37.85
CA PHE A 820 5.69 16.45 -38.13
C PHE A 820 6.04 14.97 -38.30
N LEU A 821 5.24 14.02 -37.79
CA LEU A 821 5.49 12.59 -37.98
C LEU A 821 5.56 12.19 -39.46
N SER A 822 4.85 12.93 -40.34
CA SER A 822 4.89 12.74 -41.79
C SER A 822 6.23 13.08 -42.44
N THR A 823 7.10 13.83 -41.76
CA THR A 823 8.43 14.19 -42.27
C THR A 823 9.48 13.12 -41.96
N LEU A 824 9.22 12.27 -40.98
CA LEU A 824 10.08 11.16 -40.58
C LEU A 824 9.83 9.97 -41.52
N ARG A 825 10.91 9.34 -42.02
CA ARG A 825 10.82 8.32 -43.07
C ARG A 825 11.61 7.07 -42.69
N ARG A 826 11.19 5.93 -43.24
CA ARG A 826 12.00 4.72 -43.23
C ARG A 826 13.28 4.95 -44.06
N LEU A 827 14.41 4.52 -43.54
CA LEU A 827 15.69 4.50 -44.24
C LEU A 827 15.86 3.15 -44.95
N GLU A 828 16.07 3.17 -46.26
CA GLU A 828 16.29 1.96 -47.07
C GLU A 828 15.20 0.89 -46.87
N ASP A 829 13.94 1.32 -46.74
CA ASP A 829 12.77 0.48 -46.45
C ASP A 829 12.81 -0.31 -45.12
N ARG A 830 13.79 -0.04 -44.24
CA ARG A 830 13.88 -0.62 -42.90
C ARG A 830 13.17 0.22 -41.86
N ALA A 831 12.68 -0.43 -40.80
CA ALA A 831 12.18 0.26 -39.62
C ALA A 831 13.27 1.21 -39.08
N THR A 832 12.86 2.44 -38.76
CA THR A 832 13.81 3.52 -38.42
C THR A 832 13.34 4.24 -37.16
N ALA A 833 14.21 4.34 -36.17
CA ALA A 833 13.99 5.09 -34.94
C ALA A 833 14.57 6.51 -35.02
N TYR A 834 13.85 7.45 -34.45
CA TYR A 834 14.23 8.83 -34.22
C TYR A 834 14.02 9.17 -32.75
N VAL A 835 15.04 9.73 -32.09
CA VAL A 835 14.91 10.24 -30.72
C VAL A 835 14.86 11.75 -30.79
N CYS A 836 13.71 12.32 -30.48
CA CYS A 836 13.47 13.75 -30.55
C CYS A 836 13.37 14.37 -29.16
N GLU A 837 14.06 15.49 -28.96
CA GLU A 837 14.11 16.25 -27.72
C GLU A 837 14.28 17.74 -28.08
N ASN A 838 13.61 18.65 -27.37
CA ASN A 838 13.70 20.09 -27.62
C ASN A 838 13.50 20.51 -29.10
N GLN A 839 12.53 19.89 -29.78
CA GLN A 839 12.20 20.14 -31.19
C GLN A 839 13.30 19.74 -32.20
N ALA A 840 14.33 19.01 -31.76
CA ALA A 840 15.36 18.44 -32.62
C ALA A 840 15.30 16.90 -32.53
N CYS A 841 15.53 16.22 -33.66
CA CYS A 841 15.59 14.76 -33.71
C CYS A 841 17.02 14.29 -34.01
N SER A 842 17.36 13.10 -33.49
CA SER A 842 18.59 12.40 -33.84
C SER A 842 18.66 12.06 -35.33
N MET A 843 19.85 11.66 -35.78
CA MET A 843 20.00 10.94 -37.06
C MET A 843 19.12 9.67 -37.06
N PRO A 844 18.64 9.20 -38.23
CA PRO A 844 17.85 7.98 -38.36
C PRO A 844 18.66 6.76 -37.91
N ILE A 845 18.07 5.91 -37.07
CA ILE A 845 18.71 4.71 -36.52
C ILE A 845 17.92 3.47 -36.94
N THR A 846 18.55 2.53 -37.62
CA THR A 846 17.91 1.25 -38.03
C THR A 846 18.34 0.08 -37.14
N GLU A 847 19.45 0.20 -36.43
CA GLU A 847 20.01 -0.87 -35.61
C GLU A 847 19.67 -0.70 -34.12
N PRO A 848 19.08 -1.71 -33.45
CA PRO A 848 18.78 -1.67 -32.02
C PRO A 848 19.99 -1.36 -31.13
N SER A 849 21.18 -1.82 -31.52
CA SER A 849 22.40 -1.59 -30.73
C SER A 849 22.83 -0.12 -30.70
N GLU A 850 22.60 0.62 -31.80
CA GLU A 850 22.85 2.05 -31.89
C GLU A 850 21.80 2.84 -31.12
N LEU A 851 20.53 2.44 -31.23
CA LEU A 851 19.43 3.04 -30.46
C LEU A 851 19.67 2.90 -28.96
N ARG A 852 20.12 1.72 -28.50
CA ARG A 852 20.50 1.48 -27.10
C ARG A 852 21.59 2.43 -26.63
N LYS A 853 22.64 2.63 -27.43
CA LYS A 853 23.74 3.56 -27.10
C LYS A 853 23.22 4.98 -26.93
N LEU A 854 22.36 5.44 -27.85
CA LEU A 854 21.77 6.78 -27.79
C LEU A 854 20.87 6.95 -26.56
N LEU A 855 20.06 5.95 -26.22
CA LEU A 855 19.15 6.02 -25.05
C LEU A 855 19.88 5.93 -23.70
N HIS A 856 21.14 5.50 -23.68
CA HIS A 856 21.98 5.51 -22.49
C HIS A 856 22.72 6.83 -22.25
N GLN A 857 22.77 7.69 -23.27
CA GLN A 857 23.24 9.07 -23.19
C GLN A 857 22.13 9.97 -22.65
#